data_AF-A0A2N6ALQ6-F1
#
_entry.id   AF-A0A2N6ALQ6-F1
#
_cell.length_a   1.000
_cell.length_b   1.000
_cell.length_c   1.000
_cell.angle_alpha   90.00
_cell.angle_beta   90.00
_cell.angle_gamma   90.00
#
_symmetry.space_group_name_H-M   'P 1'
#
loop_
_entity.id
_entity.type
_entity.pdbx_description
1 polymer ?
#
loop_
_entity_poly.entity_id
_entity_poly.type
_entity_poly.pdbx_seq_one_letter_code
_entity_poly.pdbx_strand_id
1 'polypeptide(L)'
;MTNMTNKGVAVRAFAILPLLLFLISTQTWGQVTPVNASNLTSIYDIQYTTNPSGDSPLYGQTVTIRGVVTAIFVGGFTVAEAEGPWRAIYVYTYNHGPKRGHKVQLTGRVTEYWGLTEIVDVSDYHLLSVKQPNHIKPVTIPLGAADQESYESILVTVENVTVSGADWHPYNYWVEWMISDGSTQLRCSYKRDYMYFPGYGDFLQSVTGIVLYDYGERKLQPRETADIRGTVIPHYALRGTVVTMNKQRKIISNGYVEILGDRIIKVSQNKPACDLVYDVEGYILPGLIDAHNHPYWNVFGHIPFGTTFNNRYEWQASPMYDLFGQQYDGVIDFPGTWLPFQDFNIIKLGEIRSLAAGTTTWQGVNCNGVNWSENYASQGIGINNAERFPARIIHVVKPLSSSNLSKWPQWLGEYWERFMVHLCEGKDASSLAEFYVANVNGLVDDRLSVIHGVPLTATEYAIMAAGGSNLVWSPKSNVLLYGTTANIPAALNAGVTVALAPDWTESGEFNILDELRFAESWSNANWSGQISALQFTEFVTVNAAHALGLQDRIGSIEEGKQADLVVIPQFSEDPYADLLDTEAKDVTLTVVNGRPMYGNPTLMQSFPFLSDMESVSICGVPKTMAWVVWSGFALEGADPVSLILNDLVTAYQATTPKVAPFAHYDQCTVIPKRGNDLKEIVPAAFILEQNHPNPFNPTTAIGFSLPVDCEVHLTVIDALGRHVETLLDETRGAGRHTVTFDGSHLPSGMYLCTLAAGDTRLTKWMTLAK
;
A
#
# COMPACT_ATOMS: atom_id res chain seq x y z
N MET A 1 -53.10 41.60 -14.39
CA MET A 1 -53.79 42.52 -13.45
C MET A 1 -53.32 42.10 -12.05
N THR A 2 -52.34 42.79 -11.45
CA THR A 2 -52.52 43.94 -10.53
C THR A 2 -53.34 43.56 -9.28
N ASN A 3 -52.92 43.79 -8.03
CA ASN A 3 -51.75 44.52 -7.51
C ASN A 3 -51.52 44.16 -6.01
N MET A 4 -50.38 44.61 -5.43
CA MET A 4 -50.17 45.20 -4.08
C MET A 4 -51.27 45.02 -2.98
N THR A 5 -51.03 44.86 -1.67
CA THR A 5 -49.88 45.08 -0.76
C THR A 5 -50.28 44.50 0.63
N ASN A 6 -49.44 43.74 1.36
CA ASN A 6 -48.42 44.21 2.31
C ASN A 6 -48.95 44.93 3.59
N LYS A 7 -48.93 44.26 4.76
CA LYS A 7 -48.21 44.65 6.02
C LYS A 7 -48.81 44.05 7.31
N GLY A 8 -47.93 43.50 8.15
CA GLY A 8 -48.18 43.06 9.53
C GLY A 8 -46.85 42.87 10.27
N VAL A 9 -46.28 43.99 10.75
CA VAL A 9 -44.94 44.14 11.38
C VAL A 9 -45.20 44.19 12.92
N ALA A 10 -44.34 43.83 13.88
CA ALA A 10 -42.88 43.98 14.00
C ALA A 10 -42.27 43.24 15.21
N VAL A 11 -40.95 43.51 15.43
CA VAL A 11 -40.09 43.19 16.61
C VAL A 11 -39.59 41.73 16.64
N ARG A 12 -38.28 41.38 16.68
CA ARG A 12 -36.94 42.07 16.61
C ARG A 12 -35.96 41.08 15.90
N ALA A 13 -34.62 41.21 15.77
CA ALA A 13 -33.56 42.07 16.33
C ALA A 13 -32.52 42.46 15.24
N PHE A 14 -31.54 43.31 15.59
CA PHE A 14 -30.56 43.91 14.66
C PHE A 14 -29.27 43.07 14.48
N ALA A 15 -28.81 43.00 13.21
CA ALA A 15 -27.47 43.30 12.67
C ALA A 15 -26.21 42.61 13.26
N ILE A 16 -25.09 42.40 12.55
CA ILE A 16 -24.53 43.01 11.32
C ILE A 16 -23.90 41.90 10.44
N LEU A 17 -23.93 42.06 9.11
CA LEU A 17 -23.21 41.21 8.14
C LEU A 17 -22.35 42.09 7.21
N PRO A 18 -21.13 41.67 6.82
CA PRO A 18 -20.57 42.08 5.54
C PRO A 18 -20.06 40.91 4.68
N LEU A 19 -20.51 40.93 3.43
CA LEU A 19 -19.90 40.38 2.21
C LEU A 19 -18.98 39.15 2.31
N LEU A 20 -19.47 38.03 1.78
CA LEU A 20 -18.66 37.09 1.00
C LEU A 20 -19.35 36.86 -0.35
N LEU A 21 -18.81 37.52 -1.39
CA LEU A 21 -19.21 37.32 -2.78
C LEU A 21 -18.60 35.98 -3.24
N PHE A 22 -19.35 34.90 -3.07
CA PHE A 22 -19.01 33.63 -3.72
C PHE A 22 -19.12 33.80 -5.24
N LEU A 23 -17.96 33.88 -5.90
CA LEU A 23 -17.84 33.50 -7.30
C LEU A 23 -18.11 32.00 -7.39
N ILE A 24 -19.39 31.63 -7.54
CA ILE A 24 -19.76 30.29 -7.96
C ILE A 24 -19.29 30.16 -9.41
N SER A 25 -18.10 29.60 -9.61
CA SER A 25 -17.73 29.03 -10.89
C SER A 25 -18.66 27.82 -11.11
N THR A 26 -19.78 28.05 -11.78
CA THR A 26 -20.53 26.95 -12.37
C THR A 26 -19.60 26.28 -13.37
N GLN A 27 -19.00 25.16 -12.96
CA GLN A 27 -18.25 24.29 -13.84
C GLN A 27 -19.26 23.74 -14.85
N THR A 28 -19.42 24.44 -15.97
CA THR A 28 -20.31 24.02 -17.04
C THR A 28 -19.74 22.72 -17.58
N TRP A 29 -20.46 21.62 -17.34
CA TRP A 29 -20.26 20.37 -18.04
C TRP A 29 -20.08 20.67 -19.53
N GLY A 30 -18.94 20.28 -20.08
CA GLY A 30 -18.48 20.75 -21.38
C GLY A 30 -19.59 20.64 -22.43
N GLN A 31 -20.02 21.79 -22.96
CA GLN A 31 -20.80 21.81 -24.19
C GLN A 31 -19.98 21.06 -25.24
N VAL A 32 -20.57 20.03 -25.86
CA VAL A 32 -19.93 19.29 -26.95
C VAL A 32 -19.71 20.27 -28.10
N THR A 33 -18.49 20.80 -28.21
CA THR A 33 -18.07 21.62 -29.34
C THR A 33 -18.12 20.76 -30.59
N PRO A 34 -18.76 21.21 -31.68
CA PRO A 34 -18.75 20.47 -32.93
C PRO A 34 -17.32 20.36 -33.46
N VAL A 35 -16.76 19.16 -33.42
CA VAL A 35 -15.41 18.89 -33.93
C VAL A 35 -15.41 19.06 -35.46
N ASN A 36 -14.55 19.94 -35.97
CA ASN A 36 -14.28 20.04 -37.40
C ASN A 36 -13.70 18.72 -37.92
N ALA A 37 -14.48 17.98 -38.69
CA ALA A 37 -14.10 16.67 -39.20
C ALA A 37 -13.12 16.70 -40.40
N SER A 38 -12.64 17.87 -40.81
CA SER A 38 -11.93 18.07 -42.08
C SER A 38 -10.44 17.66 -42.09
N ASN A 39 -9.83 17.45 -40.92
CA ASN A 39 -8.37 17.29 -40.79
C ASN A 39 -7.98 16.00 -40.02
N LEU A 40 -8.79 14.95 -40.06
CA LEU A 40 -8.40 13.66 -39.47
C LEU A 40 -7.40 12.92 -40.36
N THR A 41 -6.25 12.57 -39.81
CA THR A 41 -5.27 11.66 -40.44
C THR A 41 -5.63 10.22 -40.07
N SER A 42 -5.66 9.30 -41.03
CA SER A 42 -5.81 7.88 -40.74
C SER A 42 -4.54 7.37 -40.06
N ILE A 43 -4.68 6.51 -39.05
CA ILE A 43 -3.54 5.87 -38.40
C ILE A 43 -2.77 5.01 -39.41
N TYR A 44 -3.49 4.35 -40.32
CA TYR A 44 -2.89 3.67 -41.48
C TYR A 44 -1.97 4.56 -42.32
N ASP A 45 -2.32 5.83 -42.55
CA ASP A 45 -1.49 6.74 -43.36
C ASP A 45 -0.26 7.24 -42.60
N ILE A 46 -0.24 7.14 -41.26
CA ILE A 46 0.93 7.40 -40.42
C ILE A 46 1.84 6.17 -40.37
N GLN A 47 1.26 4.99 -40.23
CA GLN A 47 1.98 3.75 -39.94
C GLN A 47 2.44 3.01 -41.20
N TYR A 48 1.60 2.89 -42.24
CA TYR A 48 1.96 2.16 -43.46
C TYR A 48 3.17 2.78 -44.16
N THR A 49 4.27 2.03 -44.20
CA THR A 49 5.49 2.43 -44.89
C THR A 49 5.94 1.39 -45.92
N THR A 50 6.69 1.86 -46.92
CA THR A 50 7.54 1.01 -47.76
C THR A 50 9.03 1.28 -47.52
N ASN A 51 9.36 2.07 -46.48
CA ASN A 51 10.72 2.34 -46.06
C ASN A 51 11.30 1.07 -45.39
N PRO A 52 12.45 0.54 -45.83
CA PRO A 52 13.08 -0.62 -45.20
C PRO A 52 13.43 -0.43 -43.71
N SER A 53 13.53 0.81 -43.23
CA SER A 53 13.80 1.11 -41.81
C SER A 53 12.59 0.95 -40.87
N GLY A 54 11.36 0.92 -41.40
CA GLY A 54 10.13 1.04 -40.60
C GLY A 54 9.56 2.47 -40.54
N ASP A 55 10.42 3.50 -40.63
CA ASP A 55 10.02 4.90 -40.39
C ASP A 55 8.74 5.35 -41.12
N SER A 56 7.91 6.09 -40.38
CA SER A 56 6.66 6.70 -40.84
C SER A 56 6.87 7.65 -42.04
N PRO A 57 6.01 7.59 -43.08
CA PRO A 57 5.99 8.62 -44.13
C PRO A 57 5.57 10.01 -43.61
N LEU A 58 5.04 10.10 -42.38
CA LEU A 58 4.60 11.34 -41.74
C LEU A 58 5.51 11.78 -40.58
N TYR A 59 6.71 11.19 -40.43
CA TYR A 59 7.71 11.58 -39.43
C TYR A 59 7.91 13.11 -39.34
N GLY A 60 7.86 13.63 -38.11
CA GLY A 60 8.00 15.05 -37.79
C GLY A 60 6.76 15.91 -38.04
N GLN A 61 5.71 15.39 -38.70
CA GLN A 61 4.48 16.14 -38.95
C GLN A 61 3.56 16.14 -37.72
N THR A 62 2.73 17.19 -37.59
CA THR A 62 1.65 17.25 -36.59
C THR A 62 0.34 16.75 -37.22
N VAL A 63 -0.29 15.76 -36.60
CA VAL A 63 -1.45 15.03 -37.11
C VAL A 63 -2.57 15.01 -36.07
N THR A 64 -3.83 14.98 -36.53
CA THR A 64 -4.98 14.74 -35.65
C THR A 64 -5.54 13.35 -35.92
N ILE A 65 -5.43 12.44 -34.95
CA ILE A 65 -5.95 11.06 -35.04
C ILE A 65 -7.23 10.89 -34.24
N ARG A 66 -8.00 9.84 -34.54
CA ARG A 66 -9.17 9.42 -33.77
C ARG A 66 -9.26 7.90 -33.73
N GLY A 67 -9.40 7.33 -32.53
CA GLY A 67 -9.48 5.88 -32.35
C GLY A 67 -9.92 5.46 -30.97
N VAL A 68 -9.77 4.17 -30.68
CA VAL A 68 -10.13 3.51 -29.43
C VAL A 68 -8.85 3.10 -28.70
N VAL A 69 -8.79 3.34 -27.39
CA VAL A 69 -7.63 2.98 -26.58
C VAL A 69 -7.59 1.47 -26.32
N THR A 70 -6.59 0.77 -26.85
CA THR A 70 -6.49 -0.70 -26.83
C THR A 70 -5.70 -1.25 -25.64
N ALA A 71 -4.68 -0.52 -25.18
CA ALA A 71 -3.94 -0.74 -23.94
C ALA A 71 -3.30 0.56 -23.43
N ILE A 72 -2.76 0.53 -22.21
CA ILE A 72 -2.16 1.69 -21.52
C ILE A 72 -0.83 1.24 -20.89
N PHE A 73 0.21 2.06 -21.02
CA PHE A 73 1.61 1.78 -20.69
C PHE A 73 2.19 2.86 -19.76
N VAL A 74 3.43 2.70 -19.25
CA VAL A 74 4.06 3.77 -18.46
C VAL A 74 4.35 4.91 -19.42
N GLY A 75 3.77 6.08 -19.18
CA GLY A 75 3.98 7.26 -20.03
C GLY A 75 3.25 7.24 -21.37
N GLY A 76 2.26 6.37 -21.57
CA GLY A 76 1.49 6.40 -22.82
C GLY A 76 0.36 5.38 -22.92
N PHE A 77 -0.24 5.29 -24.10
CA PHE A 77 -1.31 4.35 -24.43
C PHE A 77 -1.36 4.08 -25.94
N THR A 78 -1.89 2.93 -26.35
CA THR A 78 -2.11 2.64 -27.78
C THR A 78 -3.52 3.05 -28.21
N VAL A 79 -3.61 3.66 -29.40
CA VAL A 79 -4.88 4.06 -30.03
C VAL A 79 -5.03 3.33 -31.35
N ALA A 80 -6.13 2.60 -31.53
CA ALA A 80 -6.45 1.90 -32.76
C ALA A 80 -7.69 2.51 -33.46
N GLU A 81 -7.61 2.78 -34.76
CA GLU A 81 -8.74 3.27 -35.55
C GLU A 81 -9.67 2.14 -36.01
N ALA A 82 -9.10 0.93 -36.19
CA ALA A 82 -9.78 -0.28 -36.66
C ALA A 82 -9.01 -1.55 -36.25
N GLU A 83 -9.58 -2.72 -36.54
CA GLU A 83 -8.89 -4.02 -36.48
C GLU A 83 -7.99 -4.20 -37.72
N GLY A 84 -6.83 -4.86 -37.56
CA GLY A 84 -5.92 -5.19 -38.67
C GLY A 84 -4.56 -4.48 -38.64
N PRO A 85 -3.64 -4.83 -39.56
CA PRO A 85 -2.29 -4.28 -39.62
C PRO A 85 -2.27 -2.78 -39.93
N TRP A 86 -1.28 -2.08 -39.37
CA TRP A 86 -1.06 -0.61 -39.47
C TRP A 86 -2.21 0.26 -38.91
N ARG A 87 -3.18 -0.31 -38.19
CA ARG A 87 -4.38 0.41 -37.69
C ARG A 87 -4.27 0.94 -36.25
N ALA A 88 -3.12 0.84 -35.60
CA ALA A 88 -2.89 1.41 -34.29
C ALA A 88 -1.52 2.10 -34.19
N ILE A 89 -1.38 2.97 -33.19
CA ILE A 89 -0.16 3.74 -32.93
C ILE A 89 0.01 3.95 -31.42
N TYR A 90 1.25 4.06 -30.97
CA TYR A 90 1.58 4.42 -29.59
C TYR A 90 1.49 5.94 -29.41
N VAL A 91 0.97 6.38 -28.26
CA VAL A 91 0.85 7.79 -27.90
C VAL A 91 1.57 8.00 -26.58
N TYR A 92 2.72 8.68 -26.61
CA TYR A 92 3.55 8.97 -25.45
C TYR A 92 3.15 10.31 -24.84
N THR A 93 2.57 10.27 -23.64
CA THR A 93 2.15 11.46 -22.89
C THR A 93 1.90 11.14 -21.41
N TYR A 94 2.25 12.08 -20.54
CA TYR A 94 1.88 12.10 -19.12
C TYR A 94 0.76 13.11 -18.80
N ASN A 95 0.22 13.80 -19.81
CA ASN A 95 -0.79 14.84 -19.61
C ASN A 95 -2.23 14.30 -19.72
N HIS A 96 -2.41 13.13 -20.36
CA HIS A 96 -3.70 12.54 -20.69
C HIS A 96 -3.78 11.09 -20.22
N GLY A 97 -4.95 10.68 -19.71
CA GLY A 97 -5.11 9.41 -19.02
C GLY A 97 -6.41 8.66 -19.31
N PRO A 98 -6.63 8.23 -20.57
CA PRO A 98 -7.79 7.42 -20.92
C PRO A 98 -7.80 6.06 -20.20
N LYS A 99 -8.99 5.46 -20.07
CA LYS A 99 -9.15 4.04 -19.73
C LYS A 99 -9.28 3.21 -21.02
N ARG A 100 -8.94 1.92 -20.97
CA ARG A 100 -9.08 0.98 -22.10
C ARG A 100 -10.54 0.98 -22.61
N GLY A 101 -10.72 1.05 -23.92
CA GLY A 101 -12.04 1.15 -24.58
C GLY A 101 -12.62 2.58 -24.67
N HIS A 102 -11.97 3.59 -24.06
CA HIS A 102 -12.28 5.00 -24.34
C HIS A 102 -12.06 5.32 -25.81
N LYS A 103 -12.96 6.11 -26.40
CA LYS A 103 -12.76 6.67 -27.74
C LYS A 103 -12.18 8.07 -27.61
N VAL A 104 -10.99 8.27 -28.19
CA VAL A 104 -10.23 9.52 -28.10
C VAL A 104 -10.05 10.15 -29.48
N GLN A 105 -9.92 11.46 -29.50
CA GLN A 105 -9.29 12.20 -30.60
C GLN A 105 -8.18 13.06 -30.00
N LEU A 106 -7.05 13.13 -30.67
CA LEU A 106 -5.92 13.93 -30.21
C LEU A 106 -5.08 14.45 -31.37
N THR A 107 -4.40 15.58 -31.13
CA THR A 107 -3.46 16.20 -32.05
C THR A 107 -2.07 16.19 -31.42
N GLY A 108 -1.08 15.66 -32.13
CA GLY A 108 0.31 15.56 -31.68
C GLY A 108 1.28 15.37 -32.84
N ARG A 109 2.57 15.32 -32.54
CA ARG A 109 3.65 15.17 -33.53
C ARG A 109 4.04 13.71 -33.68
N VAL A 110 4.14 13.22 -34.92
CA VAL A 110 4.69 11.90 -35.24
C VAL A 110 6.21 11.91 -35.05
N THR A 111 6.77 10.89 -34.41
CA THR A 111 8.21 10.73 -34.23
C THR A 111 8.59 9.25 -34.26
N GLU A 112 9.81 8.96 -34.66
CA GLU A 112 10.43 7.65 -34.40
C GLU A 112 11.18 7.72 -33.07
N TYR A 113 10.98 6.71 -32.21
CA TYR A 113 11.73 6.53 -30.99
C TYR A 113 12.39 5.14 -30.99
N TRP A 114 13.68 5.09 -31.35
CA TRP A 114 14.45 3.85 -31.49
C TRP A 114 13.79 2.79 -32.41
N GLY A 115 13.06 3.21 -33.44
CA GLY A 115 12.35 2.31 -34.35
C GLY A 115 10.93 1.94 -33.91
N LEU A 116 10.35 2.67 -32.95
CA LEU A 116 8.92 2.70 -32.68
C LEU A 116 8.30 3.99 -33.26
N THR A 117 7.28 3.90 -34.11
CA THR A 117 6.52 5.08 -34.56
C THR A 117 5.49 5.48 -33.49
N GLU A 118 5.64 6.67 -32.91
CA GLU A 118 4.76 7.18 -31.85
C GLU A 118 4.29 8.62 -32.07
N ILE A 119 3.22 9.00 -31.35
CA ILE A 119 2.75 10.39 -31.23
C ILE A 119 3.20 10.97 -29.89
N VAL A 120 3.93 12.08 -29.97
CA VAL A 120 4.40 12.91 -28.85
C VAL A 120 3.78 14.31 -28.92
N ASP A 121 4.15 15.20 -27.99
CA ASP A 121 3.80 16.62 -28.02
C ASP A 121 2.28 16.87 -28.17
N VAL A 122 1.46 16.06 -27.48
CA VAL A 122 -0.01 16.12 -27.55
C VAL A 122 -0.50 17.51 -27.11
N SER A 123 -1.14 18.23 -28.03
CA SER A 123 -1.49 19.64 -27.92
C SER A 123 -3.00 19.92 -27.89
N ASP A 124 -3.80 18.94 -28.31
CA ASP A 124 -5.26 18.94 -28.24
C ASP A 124 -5.72 17.50 -27.97
N TYR A 125 -6.66 17.31 -27.04
CA TYR A 125 -7.13 15.98 -26.63
C TYR A 125 -8.60 16.03 -26.22
N HIS A 126 -9.40 15.11 -26.79
CA HIS A 126 -10.84 15.02 -26.58
C HIS A 126 -11.25 13.58 -26.28
N LEU A 127 -11.84 13.38 -25.11
CA LEU A 127 -12.46 12.12 -24.73
C LEU A 127 -13.90 12.06 -25.27
N LEU A 128 -14.09 11.35 -26.39
CA LEU A 128 -15.32 11.35 -27.19
C LEU A 128 -16.40 10.37 -26.69
N SER A 129 -16.03 9.31 -25.97
CA SER A 129 -16.99 8.44 -25.29
C SER A 129 -16.40 7.77 -24.06
N VAL A 130 -17.21 7.76 -23.00
CA VAL A 130 -16.96 7.13 -21.68
C VAL A 130 -18.06 6.13 -21.27
N LYS A 131 -19.06 5.89 -22.13
CA LYS A 131 -20.19 5.00 -21.83
C LYS A 131 -20.22 3.86 -22.84
N GLN A 132 -20.13 2.64 -22.32
CA GLN A 132 -19.89 1.37 -23.02
C GLN A 132 -18.47 1.25 -23.60
N PRO A 133 -17.84 0.06 -23.54
CA PRO A 133 -16.51 -0.12 -24.11
C PRO A 133 -16.63 -0.15 -25.63
N ASN A 134 -15.86 0.69 -26.31
CA ASN A 134 -15.57 0.44 -27.71
C ASN A 134 -14.58 -0.72 -27.75
N HIS A 135 -14.87 -1.76 -28.52
CA HIS A 135 -14.02 -2.94 -28.62
C HIS A 135 -13.35 -2.98 -30.00
N ILE A 136 -12.02 -2.98 -29.99
CA ILE A 136 -11.19 -3.46 -31.10
C ILE A 136 -10.82 -4.89 -30.70
N LYS A 137 -11.18 -5.88 -31.51
CA LYS A 137 -10.81 -7.28 -31.24
C LYS A 137 -9.32 -7.49 -31.56
N PRO A 138 -8.65 -8.43 -30.86
CA PRO A 138 -7.32 -8.85 -31.29
C PRO A 138 -7.37 -9.50 -32.67
N VAL A 139 -6.30 -9.31 -33.44
CA VAL A 139 -6.08 -10.01 -34.71
C VAL A 139 -5.30 -11.29 -34.43
N THR A 140 -5.86 -12.46 -34.74
CA THR A 140 -5.11 -13.73 -34.64
C THR A 140 -4.05 -13.81 -35.73
N ILE A 141 -2.79 -14.06 -35.35
CA ILE A 141 -1.64 -14.13 -36.27
C ILE A 141 -0.74 -15.35 -35.98
N PRO A 142 0.01 -15.86 -36.98
CA PRO A 142 1.14 -16.76 -36.73
C PRO A 142 2.21 -16.07 -35.89
N LEU A 143 2.92 -16.82 -35.04
CA LEU A 143 3.89 -16.24 -34.09
C LEU A 143 4.95 -15.37 -34.78
N GLY A 144 5.54 -15.87 -35.87
CA GLY A 144 6.54 -15.15 -36.66
C GLY A 144 6.02 -13.95 -37.46
N ALA A 145 4.71 -13.72 -37.50
CA ALA A 145 4.16 -12.49 -38.08
C ALA A 145 4.24 -11.30 -37.10
N ALA A 146 4.40 -11.55 -35.80
CA ALA A 146 4.60 -10.47 -34.82
C ALA A 146 5.92 -9.69 -35.03
N ASP A 147 6.88 -10.26 -35.76
CA ASP A 147 8.11 -9.58 -36.17
C ASP A 147 7.98 -8.77 -37.48
N GLN A 148 6.75 -8.35 -37.83
CA GLN A 148 6.50 -7.47 -38.96
C GLN A 148 6.06 -6.10 -38.46
N GLU A 149 6.62 -5.04 -39.05
CA GLU A 149 6.28 -3.65 -38.75
C GLU A 149 4.78 -3.38 -38.83
N SER A 150 4.08 -4.09 -39.72
CA SER A 150 2.64 -4.02 -39.88
C SER A 150 1.81 -4.36 -38.63
N TYR A 151 2.41 -4.97 -37.61
CA TYR A 151 1.78 -5.25 -36.32
C TYR A 151 2.23 -4.36 -35.17
N GLU A 152 3.09 -3.35 -35.41
CA GLU A 152 3.43 -2.37 -34.39
C GLU A 152 2.18 -1.73 -33.77
N SER A 153 2.15 -1.63 -32.43
CA SER A 153 1.04 -1.12 -31.63
C SER A 153 -0.30 -1.86 -31.78
N ILE A 154 -0.38 -2.88 -32.64
CA ILE A 154 -1.60 -3.66 -32.90
C ILE A 154 -1.86 -4.61 -31.73
N LEU A 155 -3.14 -4.74 -31.37
CA LEU A 155 -3.63 -5.78 -30.49
C LEU A 155 -3.75 -7.09 -31.27
N VAL A 156 -2.96 -8.09 -30.90
CA VAL A 156 -2.87 -9.40 -31.58
C VAL A 156 -3.12 -10.56 -30.63
N THR A 157 -3.48 -11.72 -31.17
CA THR A 157 -3.48 -13.01 -30.48
C THR A 157 -2.60 -13.99 -31.24
N VAL A 158 -1.75 -14.72 -30.53
CA VAL A 158 -1.03 -15.90 -31.03
C VAL A 158 -1.57 -17.14 -30.33
N GLU A 159 -1.64 -18.27 -31.03
CA GLU A 159 -2.33 -19.48 -30.55
C GLU A 159 -1.40 -20.70 -30.52
N ASN A 160 -1.67 -21.65 -29.61
CA ASN A 160 -0.99 -22.93 -29.47
C ASN A 160 0.54 -22.83 -29.32
N VAL A 161 0.99 -21.98 -28.40
CA VAL A 161 2.42 -21.73 -28.13
C VAL A 161 2.86 -22.42 -26.84
N THR A 162 4.15 -22.72 -26.72
CA THR A 162 4.77 -23.26 -25.51
C THR A 162 5.74 -22.24 -24.93
N VAL A 163 5.78 -22.07 -23.61
CA VAL A 163 6.80 -21.27 -22.93
C VAL A 163 8.17 -21.94 -23.11
N SER A 164 9.08 -21.25 -23.80
CA SER A 164 10.35 -21.82 -24.26
C SER A 164 11.60 -21.30 -23.54
N GLY A 165 11.45 -20.43 -22.54
CA GLY A 165 12.55 -19.95 -21.69
C GLY A 165 12.26 -18.60 -21.04
N ALA A 166 12.99 -18.27 -19.97
CA ALA A 166 13.09 -16.91 -19.45
C ALA A 166 14.31 -16.24 -20.08
N ASP A 167 14.19 -14.96 -20.43
CA ASP A 167 15.32 -14.11 -20.77
C ASP A 167 15.60 -13.18 -19.58
N TRP A 168 16.50 -13.62 -18.70
CA TRP A 168 16.95 -12.79 -17.58
C TRP A 168 18.07 -11.86 -18.05
N HIS A 169 17.80 -10.55 -18.05
CA HIS A 169 18.78 -9.57 -18.48
C HIS A 169 19.67 -9.09 -17.31
N PRO A 170 20.96 -9.50 -17.23
CA PRO A 170 21.83 -9.25 -16.07
C PRO A 170 22.01 -7.79 -15.67
N TYR A 171 21.77 -6.88 -16.62
CA TYR A 171 21.97 -5.44 -16.42
C TYR A 171 20.67 -4.64 -16.29
N ASN A 172 19.49 -5.29 -16.23
CA ASN A 172 18.21 -4.58 -16.20
C ASN A 172 17.13 -5.20 -15.29
N TYR A 173 17.21 -6.46 -14.86
CA TYR A 173 16.31 -7.10 -13.87
C TYR A 173 14.79 -7.07 -14.18
N TRP A 174 14.40 -6.78 -15.43
CA TRP A 174 13.09 -7.20 -15.92
C TRP A 174 13.14 -8.72 -16.13
N VAL A 175 12.11 -9.43 -15.69
CA VAL A 175 11.83 -10.76 -16.23
C VAL A 175 11.15 -10.55 -17.58
N GLU A 176 11.62 -11.22 -18.61
CA GLU A 176 10.90 -11.39 -19.86
C GLU A 176 10.84 -12.89 -20.18
N TRP A 177 9.79 -13.35 -20.84
CA TRP A 177 9.56 -14.78 -21.09
C TRP A 177 9.32 -15.05 -22.57
N MET A 178 9.83 -16.16 -23.06
CA MET A 178 9.77 -16.53 -24.46
C MET A 178 8.62 -17.52 -24.69
N ILE A 179 7.87 -17.30 -25.75
CA ILE A 179 6.93 -18.29 -26.31
C ILE A 179 7.42 -18.79 -27.65
N SER A 180 7.11 -20.03 -27.98
CA SER A 180 7.47 -20.67 -29.24
C SER A 180 6.32 -21.50 -29.82
N ASP A 181 6.21 -21.50 -31.14
CA ASP A 181 5.37 -22.43 -31.92
C ASP A 181 6.17 -23.65 -32.43
N GLY A 182 7.42 -23.81 -31.97
CA GLY A 182 8.37 -24.82 -32.42
C GLY A 182 9.14 -24.44 -33.71
N SER A 183 8.77 -23.37 -34.39
CA SER A 183 9.44 -22.85 -35.59
C SER A 183 10.17 -21.53 -35.35
N THR A 184 9.60 -20.67 -34.49
CA THR A 184 10.16 -19.38 -34.09
C THR A 184 9.93 -19.12 -32.61
N GLN A 185 10.44 -18.00 -32.10
CA GLN A 185 10.20 -17.51 -30.75
C GLN A 185 9.76 -16.05 -30.79
N LEU A 186 8.96 -15.65 -29.81
CA LEU A 186 8.58 -14.26 -29.56
C LEU A 186 8.75 -13.95 -28.08
N ARG A 187 9.35 -12.79 -27.76
CA ARG A 187 9.48 -12.36 -26.36
C ARG A 187 8.16 -11.76 -25.90
N CYS A 188 7.65 -12.25 -24.78
CA CYS A 188 6.59 -11.64 -24.01
C CYS A 188 7.22 -10.87 -22.86
N SER A 189 6.86 -9.59 -22.74
CA SER A 189 7.46 -8.70 -21.73
C SER A 189 6.49 -8.47 -20.57
N TYR A 190 7.07 -8.13 -19.42
CA TYR A 190 6.34 -7.73 -18.23
C TYR A 190 6.08 -6.21 -18.18
N LYS A 191 5.70 -5.57 -19.31
CA LYS A 191 4.93 -4.30 -19.23
C LYS A 191 3.48 -4.55 -18.79
N ARG A 192 3.35 -5.26 -17.65
CA ARG A 192 2.29 -5.18 -16.62
C ARG A 192 1.23 -6.32 -16.55
N ASP A 193 0.75 -6.49 -15.31
CA ASP A 193 -0.59 -6.88 -14.81
C ASP A 193 -1.30 -8.18 -15.24
N TYR A 194 -0.58 -9.28 -15.29
CA TYR A 194 -1.19 -10.61 -15.26
C TYR A 194 -0.60 -11.46 -14.13
N MET A 195 -1.44 -12.29 -13.50
CA MET A 195 -1.05 -13.23 -12.45
C MET A 195 -0.13 -14.35 -12.98
N TYR A 196 -0.12 -14.59 -14.29
CA TYR A 196 0.58 -15.73 -14.85
C TYR A 196 2.09 -15.65 -14.65
N PHE A 197 2.61 -16.60 -13.88
CA PHE A 197 4.03 -16.92 -13.79
C PHE A 197 4.34 -18.04 -14.79
N PRO A 198 5.10 -17.77 -15.86
CA PRO A 198 5.40 -18.76 -16.89
C PRO A 198 6.29 -19.88 -16.34
N GLY A 199 5.88 -21.13 -16.54
CA GLY A 199 6.70 -22.32 -16.32
C GLY A 199 7.34 -22.81 -17.62
N TYR A 200 8.57 -23.34 -17.57
CA TYR A 200 9.22 -23.88 -18.76
C TYR A 200 8.44 -25.09 -19.29
N GLY A 201 8.03 -25.04 -20.56
CA GLY A 201 7.22 -26.09 -21.16
C GLY A 201 5.72 -25.94 -20.94
N ASP A 202 5.25 -24.87 -20.29
CA ASP A 202 3.82 -24.56 -20.20
C ASP A 202 3.21 -24.42 -21.59
N PHE A 203 2.14 -25.17 -21.87
CA PHE A 203 1.36 -25.04 -23.09
C PHE A 203 0.27 -23.98 -22.94
N LEU A 204 0.24 -23.02 -23.87
CA LEU A 204 -0.72 -21.93 -23.92
C LEU A 204 -1.56 -22.04 -25.20
N GLN A 205 -2.87 -22.22 -25.01
CA GLN A 205 -3.88 -22.15 -26.06
C GLN A 205 -3.82 -20.81 -26.80
N SER A 206 -3.60 -19.70 -26.09
CA SER A 206 -3.41 -18.40 -26.70
C SER A 206 -2.73 -17.39 -25.77
N VAL A 207 -1.94 -16.49 -26.36
CA VAL A 207 -1.44 -15.26 -25.72
C VAL A 207 -1.91 -14.06 -26.54
N THR A 208 -2.57 -13.12 -25.89
CA THR A 208 -3.06 -11.86 -26.49
C THR A 208 -2.25 -10.69 -25.95
N GLY A 209 -2.02 -9.66 -26.75
CA GLY A 209 -1.26 -8.49 -26.29
C GLY A 209 -1.04 -7.44 -27.38
N ILE A 210 -0.43 -6.33 -27.00
CA ILE A 210 0.08 -5.34 -27.97
C ILE A 210 1.48 -5.76 -28.43
N VAL A 211 1.79 -5.68 -29.72
CA VAL A 211 3.19 -5.77 -30.17
C VAL A 211 3.84 -4.39 -30.04
N LEU A 212 4.91 -4.27 -29.28
CA LEU A 212 5.76 -3.07 -29.20
C LEU A 212 7.20 -3.41 -29.55
N TYR A 213 7.94 -2.45 -30.09
CA TYR A 213 9.38 -2.53 -30.29
C TYR A 213 10.11 -1.78 -29.17
N ASP A 214 11.03 -2.45 -28.46
CA ASP A 214 11.99 -1.78 -27.57
C ASP A 214 13.29 -2.59 -27.43
N TYR A 215 14.39 -1.90 -27.15
CA TYR A 215 15.74 -2.46 -27.03
C TYR A 215 16.23 -3.32 -28.22
N GLY A 216 15.69 -3.06 -29.43
CA GLY A 216 16.07 -3.76 -30.66
C GLY A 216 15.21 -4.99 -30.99
N GLU A 217 14.14 -5.25 -30.22
CA GLU A 217 13.37 -6.49 -30.27
C GLU A 217 11.86 -6.19 -30.28
N ARG A 218 11.07 -6.92 -31.09
CA ARG A 218 9.60 -6.87 -30.99
C ARG A 218 9.11 -7.80 -29.87
N LYS A 219 8.20 -7.28 -29.05
CA LYS A 219 7.72 -7.93 -27.83
C LYS A 219 6.20 -7.89 -27.76
N LEU A 220 5.60 -9.02 -27.40
CA LEU A 220 4.18 -9.09 -27.08
C LEU A 220 3.96 -8.60 -25.63
N GLN A 221 2.95 -7.76 -25.44
CA GLN A 221 2.62 -7.10 -24.18
C GLN A 221 1.19 -7.49 -23.77
N PRO A 222 0.98 -8.61 -23.05
CA PRO A 222 -0.34 -8.97 -22.52
C PRO A 222 -0.83 -7.91 -21.53
N ARG A 223 -2.16 -7.70 -21.47
CA ARG A 223 -2.74 -6.54 -20.75
C ARG A 223 -3.43 -6.92 -19.44
N GLU A 224 -3.80 -8.19 -19.29
CA GLU A 224 -4.43 -8.76 -18.10
C GLU A 224 -4.36 -10.29 -18.14
N THR A 225 -4.57 -10.98 -17.01
CA THR A 225 -4.52 -12.46 -16.93
C THR A 225 -5.38 -13.15 -17.99
N ALA A 226 -6.55 -12.60 -18.33
CA ALA A 226 -7.48 -13.15 -19.31
C ALA A 226 -6.98 -13.12 -20.78
N ASP A 227 -5.91 -12.37 -21.07
CA ASP A 227 -5.22 -12.40 -22.36
C ASP A 227 -4.37 -13.69 -22.53
N ILE A 228 -4.10 -14.43 -21.45
CA ILE A 228 -3.25 -15.64 -21.43
C ILE A 228 -4.12 -16.86 -21.12
N ARG A 229 -4.08 -17.89 -21.98
CA ARG A 229 -4.94 -19.08 -21.88
C ARG A 229 -4.18 -20.36 -22.14
N GLY A 230 -4.57 -21.45 -21.47
CA GLY A 230 -4.05 -22.81 -21.70
C GLY A 230 -3.46 -23.49 -20.46
N THR A 231 -3.17 -22.72 -19.43
CA THR A 231 -2.82 -23.22 -18.10
C THR A 231 -4.03 -23.88 -17.41
N VAL A 232 -3.76 -24.62 -16.32
CA VAL A 232 -4.81 -25.01 -15.37
C VAL A 232 -5.28 -23.76 -14.63
N ILE A 233 -6.29 -23.09 -15.18
CA ILE A 233 -6.98 -21.97 -14.53
C ILE A 233 -7.76 -22.56 -13.33
N PRO A 234 -7.46 -22.19 -12.07
CA PRO A 234 -8.22 -22.69 -10.93
C PRO A 234 -9.68 -22.26 -11.04
N HIS A 235 -10.60 -23.22 -11.04
CA HIS A 235 -12.04 -22.98 -10.93
C HIS A 235 -12.55 -23.66 -9.67
N TYR A 236 -12.85 -22.87 -8.65
CA TYR A 236 -13.25 -23.36 -7.35
C TYR A 236 -14.16 -22.37 -6.64
N ALA A 237 -14.73 -22.79 -5.50
CA ALA A 237 -15.43 -21.87 -4.62
C ALA A 237 -15.06 -22.06 -3.15
N LEU A 238 -15.05 -20.94 -2.43
CA LEU A 238 -15.00 -20.93 -0.97
C LEU A 238 -16.43 -20.80 -0.42
N ARG A 239 -16.75 -21.60 0.60
CA ARG A 239 -18.03 -21.57 1.33
C ARG A 239 -17.79 -21.13 2.77
N GLY A 240 -18.57 -20.14 3.22
CA GLY A 240 -18.50 -19.61 4.59
C GLY A 240 -19.56 -18.53 4.81
N THR A 241 -19.32 -17.61 5.75
CA THR A 241 -20.13 -16.39 5.85
C THR A 241 -19.44 -15.25 5.09
N VAL A 242 -20.00 -14.87 3.94
CA VAL A 242 -19.37 -13.90 3.03
C VAL A 242 -19.72 -12.47 3.47
N VAL A 243 -18.71 -11.72 3.89
CA VAL A 243 -18.81 -10.31 4.29
C VAL A 243 -18.40 -9.47 3.08
N THR A 244 -19.37 -9.12 2.23
CA THR A 244 -19.04 -8.64 0.88
C THR A 244 -18.32 -7.31 0.83
N MET A 245 -18.49 -6.45 1.84
CA MET A 245 -18.09 -5.03 1.82
C MET A 245 -18.57 -4.23 0.59
N ASN A 246 -19.50 -4.77 -0.20
CA ASN A 246 -20.11 -4.07 -1.33
C ASN A 246 -20.87 -2.82 -0.87
N LYS A 247 -21.48 -2.07 -1.80
CA LYS A 247 -22.21 -0.83 -1.47
C LYS A 247 -23.35 -1.01 -0.44
N GLN A 248 -23.85 -2.23 -0.23
CA GLN A 248 -24.88 -2.55 0.77
C GLN A 248 -24.32 -3.19 2.03
N ARG A 249 -22.99 -3.37 2.14
CA ARG A 249 -22.29 -4.12 3.20
C ARG A 249 -22.95 -5.49 3.48
N LYS A 250 -23.38 -6.16 2.42
CA LYS A 250 -24.18 -7.39 2.54
C LYS A 250 -23.36 -8.51 3.20
N ILE A 251 -23.90 -9.10 4.26
CA ILE A 251 -23.41 -10.35 4.84
C ILE A 251 -24.26 -11.51 4.27
N ILE A 252 -23.61 -12.61 3.89
CA ILE A 252 -24.25 -13.79 3.29
C ILE A 252 -23.81 -15.04 4.05
N SER A 253 -24.60 -15.43 5.06
CA SER A 253 -24.42 -16.70 5.76
C SER A 253 -24.60 -17.88 4.80
N ASN A 254 -23.73 -18.90 4.92
CA ASN A 254 -23.65 -20.02 3.98
C ASN A 254 -23.53 -19.58 2.51
N GLY A 255 -22.79 -18.48 2.28
CA GLY A 255 -22.50 -17.98 0.95
C GLY A 255 -21.35 -18.73 0.28
N TYR A 256 -21.32 -18.64 -1.03
CA TYR A 256 -20.26 -19.12 -1.91
C TYR A 256 -19.64 -17.93 -2.65
N VAL A 257 -18.30 -17.89 -2.69
CA VAL A 257 -17.52 -17.04 -3.59
C VAL A 257 -16.92 -17.96 -4.64
N GLU A 258 -17.42 -17.88 -5.88
CA GLU A 258 -16.95 -18.68 -7.02
C GLU A 258 -15.84 -17.92 -7.75
N ILE A 259 -14.68 -18.57 -7.89
CA ILE A 259 -13.43 -18.00 -8.38
C ILE A 259 -13.01 -18.75 -9.64
N LEU A 260 -12.69 -18.01 -10.70
CA LEU A 260 -12.12 -18.54 -11.93
C LEU A 260 -10.87 -17.74 -12.29
N GLY A 261 -9.71 -18.38 -12.16
CA GLY A 261 -8.42 -17.70 -12.31
C GLY A 261 -8.27 -16.62 -11.24
N ASP A 262 -8.13 -15.38 -11.68
CA ASP A 262 -7.96 -14.21 -10.81
C ASP A 262 -9.26 -13.46 -10.46
N ARG A 263 -10.43 -13.94 -10.92
CA ARG A 263 -11.71 -13.23 -10.76
C ARG A 263 -12.72 -13.94 -9.89
N ILE A 264 -13.44 -13.14 -9.11
CA ILE A 264 -14.74 -13.50 -8.54
C ILE A 264 -15.74 -13.51 -9.70
N ILE A 265 -16.19 -14.68 -10.10
CA ILE A 265 -17.21 -14.81 -11.17
C ILE A 265 -18.63 -14.90 -10.63
N LYS A 266 -18.80 -15.22 -9.33
CA LYS A 266 -20.13 -15.29 -8.72
C LYS A 266 -20.09 -15.13 -7.19
N VAL A 267 -21.10 -14.46 -6.62
CA VAL A 267 -21.32 -14.43 -5.16
C VAL A 267 -22.77 -14.79 -4.85
N SER A 268 -23.03 -15.96 -4.26
CA SER A 268 -24.41 -16.43 -4.06
C SER A 268 -24.60 -17.41 -2.89
N GLN A 269 -25.84 -17.67 -2.47
CA GLN A 269 -26.17 -18.74 -1.49
C GLN A 269 -26.40 -20.10 -2.14
N ASN A 270 -26.47 -20.16 -3.47
CA ASN A 270 -26.65 -21.41 -4.20
C ASN A 270 -25.28 -22.04 -4.45
N LYS A 271 -25.17 -23.36 -4.26
CA LYS A 271 -23.93 -24.07 -4.58
C LYS A 271 -23.54 -23.81 -6.05
N PRO A 272 -22.31 -23.38 -6.33
CA PRO A 272 -21.83 -23.15 -7.69
C PRO A 272 -21.68 -24.47 -8.47
N ALA A 273 -21.46 -24.35 -9.78
CA ALA A 273 -21.32 -25.49 -10.69
C ALA A 273 -19.88 -26.05 -10.74
N CYS A 274 -18.91 -25.38 -10.13
CA CYS A 274 -17.53 -25.86 -10.03
C CYS A 274 -17.43 -27.14 -9.17
N ASP A 275 -16.57 -28.07 -9.58
CA ASP A 275 -16.37 -29.34 -8.87
C ASP A 275 -15.65 -29.14 -7.53
N LEU A 276 -14.72 -28.18 -7.47
CA LEU A 276 -13.94 -27.85 -6.28
C LEU A 276 -14.68 -26.84 -5.40
N VAL A 277 -15.10 -27.27 -4.21
CA VAL A 277 -15.78 -26.42 -3.22
C VAL A 277 -15.19 -26.70 -1.85
N TYR A 278 -14.64 -25.68 -1.21
CA TYR A 278 -13.98 -25.77 0.09
C TYR A 278 -14.82 -25.05 1.14
N ASP A 279 -15.19 -25.76 2.21
CA ASP A 279 -15.78 -25.15 3.40
C ASP A 279 -14.66 -24.57 4.26
N VAL A 280 -14.78 -23.30 4.63
CA VAL A 280 -13.75 -22.60 5.41
C VAL A 280 -14.23 -22.20 6.81
N GLU A 281 -15.47 -22.57 7.16
CA GLU A 281 -16.13 -22.49 8.49
C GLU A 281 -16.21 -21.10 9.18
N GLY A 282 -15.50 -20.08 8.69
CA GLY A 282 -15.48 -18.72 9.24
C GLY A 282 -16.01 -17.64 8.30
N TYR A 283 -15.50 -16.41 8.48
CA TYR A 283 -15.86 -15.25 7.68
C TYR A 283 -14.93 -15.09 6.48
N ILE A 284 -15.53 -14.89 5.29
CA ILE A 284 -14.80 -14.56 4.07
C ILE A 284 -14.95 -13.05 3.84
N LEU A 285 -13.86 -12.30 4.01
CA LEU A 285 -13.78 -10.85 3.79
C LEU A 285 -12.96 -10.55 2.52
N PRO A 286 -13.04 -9.33 1.96
CA PRO A 286 -12.06 -8.88 0.97
C PRO A 286 -10.67 -8.91 1.62
N GLY A 287 -9.65 -9.21 0.82
CA GLY A 287 -8.26 -9.10 1.26
C GLY A 287 -7.96 -7.72 1.84
N LEU A 288 -7.19 -7.69 2.93
CA LEU A 288 -6.87 -6.44 3.60
C LEU A 288 -5.88 -5.64 2.77
N ILE A 289 -5.99 -4.31 2.83
CA ILE A 289 -5.21 -3.39 2.01
C ILE A 289 -4.43 -2.46 2.91
N ASP A 290 -3.11 -2.63 2.90
CA ASP A 290 -2.17 -1.70 3.52
C ASP A 290 -2.05 -0.47 2.61
N ALA A 291 -2.73 0.60 2.99
CA ALA A 291 -2.74 1.83 2.18
C ALA A 291 -1.45 2.65 2.27
N HIS A 292 -0.50 2.30 3.14
CA HIS A 292 0.79 2.98 3.28
C HIS A 292 1.81 2.22 4.16
N ASN A 293 2.87 1.73 3.53
CA ASN A 293 4.00 1.02 4.13
C ASN A 293 5.33 1.56 3.57
N HIS A 294 6.46 1.11 4.11
CA HIS A 294 7.79 1.36 3.54
C HIS A 294 8.60 0.05 3.40
N PRO A 295 8.32 -0.79 2.38
CA PRO A 295 8.81 -2.17 2.35
C PRO A 295 10.33 -2.38 2.36
N TYR A 296 11.13 -1.39 1.95
CA TYR A 296 12.59 -1.45 2.08
C TYR A 296 13.08 -1.47 3.53
N TRP A 297 12.29 -0.96 4.49
CA TRP A 297 12.66 -0.84 5.90
C TRP A 297 12.12 -1.99 6.76
N ASN A 298 11.41 -2.96 6.17
CA ASN A 298 10.70 -4.03 6.88
C ASN A 298 11.60 -5.13 7.48
N VAL A 299 12.78 -4.77 8.01
CA VAL A 299 13.79 -5.66 8.62
C VAL A 299 14.02 -5.40 10.11
N PHE A 300 13.68 -4.21 10.62
CA PHE A 300 13.87 -3.88 12.04
C PHE A 300 12.56 -3.54 12.75
N GLY A 301 12.57 -3.68 14.08
CA GLY A 301 11.51 -3.21 14.96
C GLY A 301 11.73 -1.76 15.41
N HIS A 302 11.01 -1.35 16.46
CA HIS A 302 10.96 0.06 16.86
C HIS A 302 12.32 0.68 17.17
N ILE A 303 12.55 1.89 16.65
CA ILE A 303 13.73 2.70 16.98
C ILE A 303 13.56 3.26 18.40
N PRO A 304 14.51 3.03 19.33
CA PRO A 304 14.39 3.49 20.72
C PRO A 304 14.76 4.98 20.86
N PHE A 305 14.01 5.88 20.23
CA PHE A 305 14.24 7.34 20.29
C PHE A 305 14.19 7.90 21.73
N GLY A 306 13.46 7.26 22.64
CA GLY A 306 13.37 7.65 24.06
C GLY A 306 12.61 8.96 24.32
N THR A 307 12.10 9.63 23.28
CA THR A 307 11.33 10.87 23.34
C THR A 307 10.34 10.94 22.17
N THR A 308 9.31 11.77 22.31
CA THR A 308 8.50 12.25 21.17
C THR A 308 9.08 13.53 20.60
N PHE A 309 8.71 13.85 19.37
CA PHE A 309 9.12 15.00 18.58
C PHE A 309 7.92 15.91 18.25
N ASN A 310 8.17 17.09 17.68
CA ASN A 310 7.13 18.00 17.19
C ASN A 310 6.72 17.66 15.75
N ASN A 311 7.66 17.22 14.91
CA ASN A 311 7.46 16.99 13.49
C ASN A 311 8.52 16.02 12.92
N ARG A 312 8.36 15.61 11.66
CA ARG A 312 9.26 14.66 11.00
C ARG A 312 10.72 15.11 10.93
N TYR A 313 10.94 16.41 10.77
CA TYR A 313 12.28 16.99 10.59
C TYR A 313 13.13 16.87 11.86
N GLU A 314 12.51 16.86 13.04
CA GLU A 314 13.23 16.73 14.32
C GLU A 314 13.75 15.31 14.57
N TRP A 315 12.98 14.25 14.27
CA TRP A 315 13.47 12.87 14.46
C TRP A 315 14.48 12.46 13.38
N GLN A 316 14.29 12.94 12.14
CA GLN A 316 15.26 12.77 11.06
C GLN A 316 16.60 13.47 11.34
N ALA A 317 16.61 14.51 12.18
CA ALA A 317 17.82 15.19 12.63
C ALA A 317 18.38 14.64 13.96
N SER A 318 17.81 13.56 14.49
CA SER A 318 18.27 12.98 15.76
C SER A 318 19.49 12.06 15.55
N PRO A 319 20.49 12.07 16.45
CA PRO A 319 21.63 11.16 16.37
C PRO A 319 21.26 9.67 16.41
N MET A 320 20.06 9.33 16.92
CA MET A 320 19.56 7.96 16.92
C MET A 320 19.16 7.49 15.51
N TYR A 321 18.62 8.40 14.69
CA TYR A 321 18.32 8.11 13.29
C TYR A 321 19.59 7.91 12.46
N ASP A 322 20.65 8.69 12.71
CA ASP A 322 21.98 8.48 12.08
C ASP A 322 22.59 7.11 12.43
N LEU A 323 22.44 6.66 13.69
CA LEU A 323 22.90 5.33 14.14
C LEU A 323 22.06 4.21 13.54
N PHE A 324 20.75 4.43 13.39
CA PHE A 324 19.85 3.50 12.71
C PHE A 324 20.20 3.36 11.22
N GLY A 325 20.50 4.47 10.54
CA GLY A 325 20.98 4.46 9.16
C GLY A 325 22.24 3.59 9.00
N GLN A 326 23.22 3.74 9.89
CA GLN A 326 24.44 2.90 9.89
C GLN A 326 24.15 1.41 10.11
N GLN A 327 23.16 1.06 10.94
CA GLN A 327 22.72 -0.32 11.13
C GLN A 327 22.08 -0.87 9.84
N TYR A 328 21.24 -0.07 9.19
CA TYR A 328 20.51 -0.43 7.98
C TYR A 328 21.43 -0.59 6.77
N ASP A 329 22.32 0.38 6.53
CA ASP A 329 23.37 0.29 5.51
C ASP A 329 24.22 -0.98 5.73
N GLY A 330 24.56 -1.28 6.99
CA GLY A 330 25.29 -2.51 7.34
C GLY A 330 24.55 -3.82 7.02
N VAL A 331 23.21 -3.82 6.98
CA VAL A 331 22.43 -4.99 6.53
C VAL A 331 22.41 -5.04 5.01
N ILE A 332 22.06 -3.94 4.33
CA ILE A 332 21.96 -3.92 2.86
C ILE A 332 23.29 -4.25 2.20
N ASP A 333 24.39 -3.69 2.70
CA ASP A 333 25.73 -3.90 2.16
C ASP A 333 26.27 -5.31 2.46
N PHE A 334 25.59 -6.16 3.25
CA PHE A 334 26.09 -7.50 3.60
C PHE A 334 25.80 -8.55 2.50
N PRO A 335 26.80 -9.33 2.01
CA PRO A 335 28.16 -9.53 2.55
C PRO A 335 29.28 -8.78 1.79
N GLY A 336 28.98 -7.63 1.18
CA GLY A 336 29.91 -6.80 0.41
C GLY A 336 29.80 -7.00 -1.11
N THR A 337 28.66 -7.49 -1.60
CA THR A 337 28.41 -7.76 -3.02
C THR A 337 27.90 -6.54 -3.78
N TRP A 338 28.28 -6.40 -5.05
CA TRP A 338 27.74 -5.38 -5.97
C TRP A 338 26.25 -5.55 -6.32
N LEU A 339 25.60 -6.60 -5.81
CA LEU A 339 24.19 -6.93 -6.06
C LEU A 339 23.36 -6.58 -4.81
N PRO A 340 22.19 -5.92 -4.97
CA PRO A 340 21.31 -5.54 -3.86
C PRO A 340 20.46 -6.73 -3.38
N PHE A 341 21.12 -7.84 -3.02
CA PHE A 341 20.45 -9.09 -2.66
C PHE A 341 19.55 -8.94 -1.43
N GLN A 342 19.97 -8.13 -0.45
CA GLN A 342 19.23 -7.94 0.80
C GLN A 342 17.97 -7.11 0.61
N ASP A 343 17.92 -6.12 -0.29
CA ASP A 343 16.70 -5.36 -0.61
C ASP A 343 15.54 -6.30 -0.93
N PHE A 344 15.80 -7.33 -1.74
CA PHE A 344 14.79 -8.33 -2.12
C PHE A 344 14.35 -9.15 -0.91
N ASN A 345 15.27 -9.57 -0.05
CA ASN A 345 14.95 -10.34 1.14
C ASN A 345 14.16 -9.51 2.18
N ILE A 346 14.46 -8.23 2.34
CA ILE A 346 13.73 -7.32 3.24
C ILE A 346 12.29 -7.13 2.73
N ILE A 347 12.10 -6.93 1.41
CA ILE A 347 10.76 -6.86 0.82
C ILE A 347 10.00 -8.17 1.06
N LYS A 348 10.61 -9.34 0.78
CA LYS A 348 9.98 -10.66 1.02
C LYS A 348 9.57 -10.82 2.49
N LEU A 349 10.41 -10.43 3.43
CA LEU A 349 10.10 -10.46 4.87
C LEU A 349 8.85 -9.60 5.21
N GLY A 350 8.70 -8.44 4.57
CA GLY A 350 7.48 -7.62 4.63
C GLY A 350 6.26 -8.30 3.99
N GLU A 351 6.41 -8.92 2.82
CA GLU A 351 5.33 -9.65 2.14
C GLU A 351 4.85 -10.84 2.99
N ILE A 352 5.77 -11.62 3.58
CA ILE A 352 5.48 -12.77 4.47
C ILE A 352 4.64 -12.31 5.68
N ARG A 353 5.05 -11.23 6.36
CA ARG A 353 4.29 -10.65 7.50
C ARG A 353 2.90 -10.18 7.09
N SER A 354 2.83 -9.44 5.98
CA SER A 354 1.58 -8.88 5.45
C SER A 354 0.59 -9.98 5.06
N LEU A 355 1.05 -10.99 4.32
CA LEU A 355 0.25 -12.11 3.86
C LEU A 355 -0.29 -12.96 5.02
N ALA A 356 0.51 -13.17 6.07
CA ALA A 356 0.10 -13.86 7.28
C ALA A 356 -1.00 -13.11 8.05
N ALA A 357 -1.04 -11.79 7.97
CA ALA A 357 -2.09 -10.94 8.53
C ALA A 357 -3.32 -10.76 7.62
N GLY A 358 -3.37 -11.44 6.47
CA GLY A 358 -4.50 -11.33 5.53
C GLY A 358 -4.44 -10.13 4.58
N THR A 359 -3.34 -9.39 4.57
CA THR A 359 -3.09 -8.34 3.56
C THR A 359 -2.88 -8.99 2.20
N THR A 360 -3.58 -8.50 1.17
CA THR A 360 -3.40 -8.94 -0.23
C THR A 360 -2.86 -7.85 -1.12
N THR A 361 -2.91 -6.59 -0.69
CA THR A 361 -2.37 -5.42 -1.41
C THR A 361 -1.67 -4.47 -0.45
N TRP A 362 -0.53 -3.92 -0.84
CA TRP A 362 0.15 -2.83 -0.12
C TRP A 362 0.53 -1.66 -1.03
N GLN A 363 0.65 -0.46 -0.45
CA GLN A 363 1.30 0.70 -1.06
C GLN A 363 2.62 0.96 -0.33
N GLY A 364 3.67 1.32 -1.04
CA GLY A 364 4.91 1.75 -0.40
C GLY A 364 6.16 1.63 -1.25
N VAL A 365 6.11 0.88 -2.36
CA VAL A 365 7.29 0.66 -3.20
C VAL A 365 7.17 1.41 -4.51
N ASN A 366 7.99 2.46 -4.65
CA ASN A 366 8.04 3.29 -5.84
C ASN A 366 8.53 2.49 -7.06
N CYS A 367 7.62 2.07 -7.94
CA CYS A 367 7.95 1.53 -9.26
C CYS A 367 7.83 2.57 -10.40
N ASN A 368 7.86 3.87 -10.08
CA ASN A 368 7.85 4.96 -11.06
C ASN A 368 9.25 5.52 -11.39
N GLY A 369 10.31 4.96 -10.82
CA GLY A 369 11.69 5.32 -11.13
C GLY A 369 12.33 4.40 -12.18
N VAL A 370 13.66 4.33 -12.16
CA VAL A 370 14.50 3.52 -13.08
C VAL A 370 15.60 2.75 -12.32
N ASN A 371 15.44 2.56 -11.01
CA ASN A 371 16.45 1.97 -10.14
C ASN A 371 16.26 0.46 -9.91
N TRP A 372 17.36 -0.21 -9.60
CA TRP A 372 17.51 -1.67 -9.51
C TRP A 372 16.46 -2.39 -8.66
N SER A 373 16.16 -1.86 -7.47
CA SER A 373 15.26 -2.51 -6.52
C SER A 373 13.77 -2.20 -6.74
N GLU A 374 13.47 -1.24 -7.62
CA GLU A 374 12.10 -0.89 -8.03
C GLU A 374 11.51 -1.96 -8.96
N ASN A 375 12.37 -2.72 -9.67
CA ASN A 375 11.97 -3.79 -10.59
C ASN A 375 11.50 -5.07 -9.89
N TYR A 376 12.11 -5.47 -8.75
CA TYR A 376 11.63 -6.59 -7.94
C TYR A 376 10.24 -6.29 -7.37
N ALA A 377 10.10 -5.11 -6.78
CA ALA A 377 8.85 -4.68 -6.17
C ALA A 377 7.70 -4.52 -7.16
N SER A 378 7.99 -4.30 -8.45
CA SER A 378 6.97 -4.31 -9.50
C SER A 378 6.26 -5.68 -9.64
N GLN A 379 6.87 -6.77 -9.18
CA GLN A 379 6.36 -8.13 -9.39
C GLN A 379 5.26 -8.54 -8.41
N GLY A 380 5.34 -8.13 -7.13
CA GLY A 380 4.35 -8.46 -6.09
C GLY A 380 4.19 -9.96 -5.92
N ILE A 381 5.24 -10.62 -5.41
CA ILE A 381 5.39 -12.09 -5.50
C ILE A 381 4.55 -12.80 -4.43
N GLY A 382 4.46 -12.22 -3.23
CA GLY A 382 3.55 -12.66 -2.18
C GLY A 382 2.20 -11.94 -2.21
N ILE A 383 2.20 -10.63 -2.48
CA ILE A 383 1.03 -9.74 -2.42
C ILE A 383 1.06 -8.67 -3.53
N ASN A 384 -0.09 -8.08 -3.87
CA ASN A 384 -0.20 -7.02 -4.88
C ASN A 384 0.52 -5.74 -4.45
N ASN A 385 1.35 -5.18 -5.33
CA ASN A 385 1.87 -3.81 -5.20
C ASN A 385 0.87 -2.81 -5.80
N ALA A 386 0.42 -1.83 -5.01
CA ALA A 386 -0.55 -0.82 -5.41
C ALA A 386 0.02 0.27 -6.34
N GLU A 387 1.32 0.58 -6.28
CA GLU A 387 1.96 1.50 -7.25
C GLU A 387 2.19 0.86 -8.61
N ARG A 388 2.14 -0.47 -8.70
CA ARG A 388 2.11 -1.17 -9.99
C ARG A 388 0.94 -0.62 -10.79
N PHE A 389 1.12 -0.61 -12.10
CA PHE A 389 -0.02 -0.48 -13.01
C PHE A 389 -1.09 -1.55 -12.67
N PRO A 390 -2.37 -1.39 -13.01
CA PRO A 390 -3.03 -0.30 -13.72
C PRO A 390 -3.46 0.86 -12.83
N ALA A 391 -3.09 0.83 -11.55
CA ALA A 391 -3.13 2.02 -10.73
C ALA A 391 -2.12 3.04 -11.29
N ARG A 392 -2.53 4.30 -11.33
CA ARG A 392 -1.65 5.40 -11.74
C ARG A 392 -1.36 6.26 -10.52
N ILE A 393 -0.56 5.70 -9.60
CA ILE A 393 -0.22 6.31 -8.31
C ILE A 393 1.16 6.99 -8.39
N ILE A 394 1.24 8.26 -8.00
CA ILE A 394 2.50 8.88 -7.61
C ILE A 394 2.66 8.75 -6.09
N HIS A 395 3.78 8.16 -5.68
CA HIS A 395 4.22 8.10 -4.30
C HIS A 395 5.20 9.25 -4.01
N VAL A 396 4.90 10.07 -3.01
CA VAL A 396 5.73 11.21 -2.57
C VAL A 396 6.11 11.04 -1.10
N VAL A 397 7.19 10.29 -0.86
CA VAL A 397 7.81 10.08 0.47
C VAL A 397 8.37 11.40 1.04
N LYS A 398 8.92 12.25 0.16
CA LYS A 398 9.62 13.49 0.54
C LYS A 398 8.62 14.64 0.77
N PRO A 399 8.89 15.53 1.75
CA PRO A 399 8.00 16.67 2.03
C PRO A 399 7.84 17.59 0.82
N LEU A 400 6.73 18.36 0.80
CA LEU A 400 6.43 19.34 -0.26
C LEU A 400 7.49 20.45 -0.29
N SER A 401 8.45 20.30 -1.21
CA SER A 401 9.51 21.27 -1.48
C SER A 401 9.22 22.09 -2.74
N SER A 402 9.91 23.22 -2.91
CA SER A 402 9.81 24.04 -4.13
C SER A 402 10.21 23.29 -5.41
N SER A 403 11.07 22.28 -5.33
CA SER A 403 11.47 21.43 -6.47
C SER A 403 10.48 20.32 -6.80
N ASN A 404 9.61 19.93 -5.86
CA ASN A 404 8.49 19.02 -6.11
C ASN A 404 7.26 19.79 -6.58
N LEU A 405 6.96 20.95 -5.98
CA LEU A 405 5.84 21.82 -6.35
C LEU A 405 5.93 22.32 -7.79
N SER A 406 7.13 22.56 -8.33
CA SER A 406 7.31 22.96 -9.74
C SER A 406 6.98 21.87 -10.75
N LYS A 407 7.05 20.59 -10.35
CA LYS A 407 6.61 19.44 -11.16
C LYS A 407 5.10 19.19 -11.01
N TRP A 408 4.48 19.74 -9.97
CA TRP A 408 3.11 19.39 -9.63
C TRP A 408 2.06 19.75 -10.71
N PRO A 409 2.15 20.88 -11.43
CA PRO A 409 1.25 21.15 -12.56
C PRO A 409 1.35 20.12 -13.71
N GLN A 410 2.52 19.49 -13.89
CA GLN A 410 2.70 18.39 -14.85
C GLN A 410 2.06 17.10 -14.32
N TRP A 411 2.16 16.85 -13.01
CA TRP A 411 1.56 15.69 -12.36
C TRP A 411 0.03 15.78 -12.24
N LEU A 412 -0.55 16.98 -12.08
CA LEU A 412 -2.00 17.22 -12.08
C LEU A 412 -2.69 16.97 -13.44
N GLY A 413 -1.96 16.57 -14.49
CA GLY A 413 -2.54 16.05 -15.73
C GLY A 413 -3.45 14.82 -15.50
N GLU A 414 -4.22 14.44 -16.51
CA GLU A 414 -5.22 13.36 -16.38
C GLU A 414 -4.58 11.95 -16.25
N TYR A 415 -3.26 11.85 -16.41
CA TYR A 415 -2.55 10.57 -16.36
C TYR A 415 -2.48 9.97 -14.95
N TRP A 416 -2.42 10.76 -13.87
CA TRP A 416 -2.30 10.21 -12.52
C TRP A 416 -3.65 10.16 -11.81
N GLU A 417 -3.96 9.00 -11.21
CA GLU A 417 -5.20 8.70 -10.51
C GLU A 417 -5.12 8.99 -9.01
N ARG A 418 -3.94 8.85 -8.39
CA ARG A 418 -3.72 9.15 -6.97
C ARG A 418 -2.36 9.77 -6.69
N PHE A 419 -2.33 10.59 -5.64
CA PHE A 419 -1.12 11.12 -5.02
C PHE A 419 -1.06 10.67 -3.56
N MET A 420 -0.12 9.78 -3.23
CA MET A 420 0.15 9.32 -1.87
C MET A 420 1.24 10.23 -1.29
N VAL A 421 0.87 11.14 -0.39
CA VAL A 421 1.76 12.23 0.04
C VAL A 421 1.85 12.26 1.57
N HIS A 422 3.08 12.14 2.10
CA HIS A 422 3.35 12.48 3.49
C HIS A 422 3.12 13.98 3.68
N LEU A 423 2.09 14.33 4.46
CA LEU A 423 1.68 15.71 4.61
C LEU A 423 1.18 15.96 6.03
N CYS A 424 1.68 17.02 6.65
CA CYS A 424 1.40 17.34 8.05
C CYS A 424 1.83 16.20 8.99
N GLU A 425 3.03 15.69 8.79
CA GLU A 425 3.64 14.69 9.66
C GLU A 425 4.27 15.37 10.88
N GLY A 426 3.45 15.60 11.90
CA GLY A 426 3.82 16.30 13.13
C GLY A 426 2.65 17.00 13.80
N LYS A 427 2.81 17.40 15.07
CA LYS A 427 1.79 18.06 15.88
C LYS A 427 1.87 19.59 15.88
N ASP A 428 2.80 20.18 15.16
CA ASP A 428 3.09 21.62 15.21
C ASP A 428 2.49 22.43 14.04
N ALA A 429 2.63 23.76 14.14
CA ALA A 429 2.14 24.69 13.14
C ALA A 429 2.93 24.66 11.82
N SER A 430 4.16 24.13 11.81
CA SER A 430 4.96 23.98 10.61
C SER A 430 4.44 22.81 9.77
N SER A 431 4.18 21.66 10.41
CA SER A 431 3.49 20.53 9.78
C SER A 431 2.13 20.95 9.23
N LEU A 432 1.32 21.70 10.00
CA LEU A 432 0.03 22.20 9.50
C LEU A 432 0.17 23.16 8.28
N ALA A 433 1.23 23.96 8.21
CA ALA A 433 1.45 24.87 7.10
C ALA A 433 1.63 24.13 5.75
N GLU A 434 2.11 22.88 5.76
CA GLU A 434 2.23 22.04 4.58
C GLU A 434 0.88 21.81 3.89
N PHE A 435 -0.21 21.62 4.66
CA PHE A 435 -1.57 21.51 4.12
C PHE A 435 -1.98 22.78 3.36
N TYR A 436 -1.69 23.95 3.93
CA TYR A 436 -2.02 25.22 3.30
C TYR A 436 -1.19 25.46 2.04
N VAL A 437 0.07 25.04 2.02
CA VAL A 437 0.91 25.04 0.80
C VAL A 437 0.33 24.11 -0.27
N ALA A 438 -0.14 22.92 0.10
CA ALA A 438 -0.82 22.01 -0.82
C ALA A 438 -2.10 22.65 -1.39
N ASN A 439 -2.96 23.19 -0.52
CA ASN A 439 -4.24 23.78 -0.89
C ASN A 439 -4.10 24.97 -1.84
N VAL A 440 -3.22 25.94 -1.57
CA VAL A 440 -3.06 27.13 -2.44
C VAL A 440 -2.46 26.82 -3.82
N ASN A 441 -1.79 25.67 -3.97
CA ASN A 441 -1.30 25.18 -5.25
C ASN A 441 -2.28 24.22 -5.96
N GLY A 442 -3.49 24.02 -5.40
CA GLY A 442 -4.54 23.20 -5.99
C GLY A 442 -4.35 21.68 -5.82
N LEU A 443 -3.59 21.24 -4.81
CA LEU A 443 -3.33 19.81 -4.57
C LEU A 443 -4.48 19.10 -3.85
N VAL A 444 -5.32 19.82 -3.11
CA VAL A 444 -6.39 19.22 -2.29
C VAL A 444 -7.62 18.96 -3.16
N ASP A 445 -7.49 17.97 -4.03
CA ASP A 445 -8.53 17.47 -4.95
C ASP A 445 -8.87 15.99 -4.68
N ASP A 446 -9.67 15.40 -5.56
CA ASP A 446 -10.17 14.03 -5.43
C ASP A 446 -9.12 12.95 -5.71
N ARG A 447 -7.87 13.32 -6.02
CA ARG A 447 -6.73 12.41 -6.23
C ARG A 447 -5.77 12.37 -5.06
N LEU A 448 -5.77 13.39 -4.18
CA LEU A 448 -4.87 13.44 -3.03
C LEU A 448 -5.29 12.46 -1.92
N SER A 449 -4.30 11.71 -1.42
CA SER A 449 -4.37 10.91 -0.22
C SER A 449 -3.27 11.38 0.74
N VAL A 450 -3.69 12.08 1.80
CA VAL A 450 -2.80 12.62 2.84
C VAL A 450 -2.41 11.51 3.78
N ILE A 451 -1.12 11.22 3.90
CA ILE A 451 -0.57 10.27 4.88
C ILE A 451 -0.30 11.02 6.19
N HIS A 452 -0.70 10.40 7.30
CA HIS A 452 -0.69 10.91 8.68
C HIS A 452 -1.70 12.03 8.97
N GLY A 453 -1.51 13.25 8.45
CA GLY A 453 -2.43 14.37 8.69
C GLY A 453 -2.65 14.75 10.18
N VAL A 454 -1.61 14.64 11.02
CA VAL A 454 -1.69 14.70 12.49
C VAL A 454 -2.30 16.01 13.07
N PRO A 455 -1.97 17.21 12.59
CA PRO A 455 -2.43 18.48 13.17
C PRO A 455 -3.71 19.01 12.49
N LEU A 456 -4.29 18.24 11.54
CA LEU A 456 -5.48 18.65 10.80
C LEU A 456 -6.70 18.71 11.72
N THR A 457 -7.52 19.75 11.55
CA THR A 457 -8.74 19.96 12.34
C THR A 457 -9.97 19.83 11.46
N ALA A 458 -11.16 19.99 12.05
CA ALA A 458 -12.41 20.08 11.29
C ALA A 458 -12.38 21.18 10.20
N THR A 459 -11.53 22.21 10.32
CA THR A 459 -11.34 23.24 9.28
C THR A 459 -10.69 22.66 8.03
N GLU A 460 -9.55 21.98 8.19
CA GLU A 460 -8.80 21.38 7.09
C GLU A 460 -9.53 20.16 6.52
N TYR A 461 -10.18 19.34 7.37
CA TYR A 461 -11.00 18.21 6.90
C TYR A 461 -12.22 18.67 6.09
N ALA A 462 -12.81 19.84 6.38
CA ALA A 462 -13.87 20.40 5.54
C ALA A 462 -13.34 20.82 4.14
N ILE A 463 -12.09 21.26 4.04
CA ILE A 463 -11.43 21.55 2.76
C ILE A 463 -11.14 20.23 2.01
N MET A 464 -10.60 19.22 2.68
CA MET A 464 -10.38 17.88 2.11
C MET A 464 -11.69 17.27 1.57
N ALA A 465 -12.76 17.30 2.36
CA ALA A 465 -14.06 16.77 1.95
C ALA A 465 -14.68 17.55 0.77
N ALA A 466 -14.48 18.88 0.70
CA ALA A 466 -14.90 19.69 -0.43
C ALA A 466 -14.09 19.40 -1.70
N GLY A 467 -12.80 19.06 -1.56
CA GLY A 467 -11.94 18.62 -2.66
C GLY A 467 -12.15 17.16 -3.08
N GLY A 468 -12.64 16.30 -2.18
CA GLY A 468 -12.75 14.85 -2.38
C GLY A 468 -11.51 14.05 -1.94
N SER A 469 -10.57 14.69 -1.24
CA SER A 469 -9.31 14.07 -0.80
C SER A 469 -9.50 13.02 0.31
N ASN A 470 -8.55 12.10 0.42
CA ASN A 470 -8.54 11.01 1.40
C ASN A 470 -7.49 11.26 2.50
N LEU A 471 -7.64 10.54 3.62
CA LEU A 471 -6.67 10.47 4.71
C LEU A 471 -6.22 9.01 4.88
N VAL A 472 -4.91 8.76 4.98
CA VAL A 472 -4.33 7.49 5.41
C VAL A 472 -3.79 7.67 6.83
N TRP A 473 -4.37 6.94 7.76
CA TRP A 473 -4.12 7.06 9.19
C TRP A 473 -3.17 5.97 9.68
N SER A 474 -2.08 6.38 10.32
CA SER A 474 -1.06 5.48 10.90
C SER A 474 -0.89 5.77 12.39
N PRO A 475 -1.88 5.37 13.22
CA PRO A 475 -1.93 5.76 14.63
C PRO A 475 -0.71 5.34 15.44
N LYS A 476 -0.16 4.13 15.26
CA LYS A 476 0.97 3.66 16.06
C LYS A 476 2.23 4.49 15.80
N SER A 477 2.59 4.67 14.53
CA SER A 477 3.69 5.55 14.11
C SER A 477 3.53 6.97 14.65
N ASN A 478 2.34 7.55 14.49
CA ASN A 478 2.06 8.90 14.97
C ASN A 478 2.17 9.03 16.50
N VAL A 479 1.63 8.07 17.26
CA VAL A 479 1.66 8.11 18.72
C VAL A 479 3.09 7.88 19.25
N LEU A 480 3.86 6.97 18.64
CA LEU A 480 5.25 6.73 19.04
C LEU A 480 6.13 7.96 18.78
N LEU A 481 6.03 8.55 17.58
CA LEU A 481 6.87 9.68 17.18
C LEU A 481 6.41 11.02 17.77
N TYR A 482 5.11 11.27 17.88
CA TYR A 482 4.55 12.59 18.22
C TYR A 482 3.76 12.63 19.53
N GLY A 483 3.41 11.48 20.12
CA GLY A 483 2.58 11.40 21.33
C GLY A 483 1.09 11.67 21.10
N THR A 484 0.66 11.79 19.84
CA THR A 484 -0.73 12.02 19.41
C THR A 484 -0.88 11.59 17.96
N THR A 485 -2.12 11.46 17.47
CA THR A 485 -2.43 11.17 16.07
C THR A 485 -3.59 12.03 15.55
N ALA A 486 -3.92 11.90 14.27
CA ALA A 486 -4.98 12.63 13.57
C ALA A 486 -6.37 12.45 14.23
N ASN A 487 -7.22 13.47 14.12
CA ASN A 487 -8.56 13.47 14.70
C ASN A 487 -9.57 12.80 13.76
N ILE A 488 -9.60 11.47 13.78
CA ILE A 488 -10.45 10.66 12.89
C ILE A 488 -11.95 10.93 13.07
N PRO A 489 -12.52 11.08 14.29
CA PRO A 489 -13.91 11.51 14.43
C PRO A 489 -14.22 12.83 13.71
N ALA A 490 -13.30 13.81 13.69
CA ALA A 490 -13.49 15.05 12.94
C ALA A 490 -13.40 14.83 11.41
N ALA A 491 -12.49 13.98 10.94
CA ALA A 491 -12.37 13.63 9.52
C ALA A 491 -13.64 12.94 9.00
N LEU A 492 -14.15 11.95 9.74
CA LEU A 492 -15.39 11.23 9.40
C LEU A 492 -16.61 12.16 9.42
N ASN A 493 -16.73 13.05 10.42
CA ASN A 493 -17.81 14.02 10.50
C ASN A 493 -17.79 15.06 9.36
N ALA A 494 -16.61 15.36 8.80
CA ALA A 494 -16.47 16.20 7.61
C ALA A 494 -16.81 15.45 6.31
N GLY A 495 -16.82 14.12 6.31
CA GLY A 495 -17.02 13.28 5.13
C GLY A 495 -15.74 12.91 4.38
N VAL A 496 -14.57 13.00 5.02
CA VAL A 496 -13.29 12.56 4.47
C VAL A 496 -13.23 11.02 4.47
N THR A 497 -12.82 10.42 3.34
CA THR A 497 -12.52 8.99 3.26
C THR A 497 -11.26 8.69 4.06
N VAL A 498 -11.37 7.85 5.09
CA VAL A 498 -10.24 7.43 5.94
C VAL A 498 -9.87 5.98 5.60
N ALA A 499 -8.60 5.77 5.28
CA ALA A 499 -7.94 4.47 5.24
C ALA A 499 -6.99 4.33 6.44
N LEU A 500 -6.59 3.11 6.78
CA LEU A 500 -5.66 2.80 7.87
C LEU A 500 -4.48 2.00 7.34
N ALA A 501 -3.28 2.29 7.83
CA ALA A 501 -2.05 1.62 7.42
C ALA A 501 -0.96 1.72 8.50
N PRO A 502 -0.14 0.67 8.71
CA PRO A 502 0.87 0.64 9.75
C PRO A 502 1.97 1.71 9.62
N ASP A 503 2.26 2.23 8.42
CA ASP A 503 3.50 2.97 8.10
C ASP A 503 4.72 2.02 8.06
N TRP A 504 5.95 2.52 8.18
CA TRP A 504 7.17 1.73 8.38
C TRP A 504 7.21 0.98 9.73
N THR A 505 7.86 -0.18 9.76
CA THR A 505 7.92 -1.06 10.96
C THR A 505 8.63 -0.39 12.15
N GLU A 506 9.55 0.54 11.88
CA GLU A 506 10.36 1.29 12.86
C GLU A 506 9.54 2.17 13.81
N SER A 507 8.30 2.52 13.47
CA SER A 507 7.38 3.20 14.39
C SER A 507 5.93 2.73 14.35
N GLY A 508 5.50 2.03 13.29
CA GLY A 508 4.18 1.40 13.15
C GLY A 508 4.02 0.06 13.88
N GLU A 509 2.87 -0.60 13.75
CA GLU A 509 2.78 -2.04 14.06
C GLU A 509 3.35 -2.93 12.93
N PHE A 510 3.70 -4.17 13.26
CA PHE A 510 4.35 -5.10 12.31
C PHE A 510 3.44 -5.60 11.18
N ASN A 511 2.12 -5.41 11.29
CA ASN A 511 1.11 -5.82 10.31
C ASN A 511 -0.22 -5.06 10.52
N ILE A 512 -1.14 -5.16 9.55
CA ILE A 512 -2.39 -4.38 9.52
C ILE A 512 -3.43 -4.77 10.60
N LEU A 513 -3.47 -6.04 11.04
CA LEU A 513 -4.37 -6.48 12.12
C LEU A 513 -3.91 -5.91 13.46
N ASP A 514 -2.60 -5.84 13.67
CA ASP A 514 -2.01 -5.25 14.87
C ASP A 514 -2.28 -3.72 14.90
N GLU A 515 -2.12 -3.04 13.76
CA GLU A 515 -2.44 -1.61 13.63
C GLU A 515 -3.94 -1.34 13.87
N LEU A 516 -4.84 -2.21 13.39
CA LEU A 516 -6.27 -2.15 13.69
C LEU A 516 -6.56 -2.25 15.20
N ARG A 517 -5.91 -3.19 15.91
CA ARG A 517 -6.06 -3.33 17.38
C ARG A 517 -5.52 -2.12 18.13
N PHE A 518 -4.39 -1.57 17.69
CA PHE A 518 -3.86 -0.32 18.24
C PHE A 518 -4.82 0.86 18.02
N ALA A 519 -5.38 0.98 16.81
CA ALA A 519 -6.30 2.04 16.42
C ALA A 519 -7.65 1.97 17.17
N GLU A 520 -8.19 0.77 17.38
CA GLU A 520 -9.41 0.57 18.19
C GLU A 520 -9.15 0.91 19.66
N SER A 521 -8.04 0.41 20.23
CA SER A 521 -7.59 0.73 21.57
C SER A 521 -7.47 2.24 21.80
N TRP A 522 -6.80 2.95 20.87
CA TRP A 522 -6.67 4.40 20.89
C TRP A 522 -8.03 5.12 20.81
N SER A 523 -8.91 4.67 19.91
CA SER A 523 -10.26 5.23 19.74
C SER A 523 -11.13 5.02 20.99
N ASN A 524 -11.01 3.88 21.66
CA ASN A 524 -11.72 3.59 22.90
C ASN A 524 -11.23 4.48 24.05
N ALA A 525 -9.90 4.63 24.20
CA ALA A 525 -9.30 5.46 25.25
C ALA A 525 -9.54 6.97 25.06
N ASN A 526 -9.39 7.48 23.83
CA ASN A 526 -9.34 8.93 23.56
C ASN A 526 -10.65 9.50 22.99
N TRP A 527 -11.45 8.68 22.30
CA TRP A 527 -12.67 9.11 21.60
C TRP A 527 -13.92 8.35 22.04
N SER A 528 -13.84 7.56 23.12
CA SER A 528 -14.95 6.78 23.69
C SER A 528 -15.61 5.81 22.69
N GLY A 529 -14.83 5.25 21.77
CA GLY A 529 -15.33 4.24 20.81
C GLY A 529 -16.26 4.81 19.73
N GLN A 530 -16.11 6.09 19.36
CA GLN A 530 -16.90 6.75 18.30
C GLN A 530 -16.73 6.13 16.90
N ILE A 531 -15.70 5.32 16.67
CA ILE A 531 -15.46 4.59 15.43
C ILE A 531 -15.97 3.15 15.61
N SER A 532 -16.92 2.74 14.79
CA SER A 532 -17.48 1.38 14.83
C SER A 532 -16.55 0.36 14.18
N ALA A 533 -16.70 -0.92 14.55
CA ALA A 533 -15.92 -2.01 13.96
C ALA A 533 -16.12 -2.13 12.43
N LEU A 534 -17.32 -1.82 11.93
CA LEU A 534 -17.57 -1.70 10.49
C LEU A 534 -16.69 -0.61 9.85
N GLN A 535 -16.58 0.56 10.47
CA GLN A 535 -15.73 1.65 9.93
C GLN A 535 -14.25 1.26 9.94
N PHE A 536 -13.76 0.62 11.00
CA PHE A 536 -12.40 0.05 11.01
C PHE A 536 -12.20 -0.98 9.88
N THR A 537 -13.19 -1.84 9.62
CA THR A 537 -13.16 -2.78 8.48
C THR A 537 -13.14 -2.03 7.14
N GLU A 538 -13.89 -0.94 6.99
CA GLU A 538 -13.87 -0.09 5.80
C GLU A 538 -12.50 0.55 5.58
N PHE A 539 -11.81 0.98 6.64
CA PHE A 539 -10.49 1.64 6.57
C PHE A 539 -9.41 0.75 5.93
N VAL A 540 -9.53 -0.58 6.07
CA VAL A 540 -8.57 -1.56 5.52
C VAL A 540 -9.10 -2.35 4.33
N THR A 541 -10.29 -2.00 3.81
CA THR A 541 -10.90 -2.65 2.63
C THR A 541 -11.34 -1.60 1.60
N VAL A 542 -12.62 -1.22 1.59
CA VAL A 542 -13.19 -0.31 0.59
C VAL A 542 -12.61 1.11 0.61
N ASN A 543 -12.26 1.65 1.77
CA ASN A 543 -11.71 3.01 1.85
C ASN A 543 -10.23 3.03 1.46
N ALA A 544 -9.45 2.00 1.84
CA ALA A 544 -8.10 1.80 1.37
C ALA A 544 -8.07 1.63 -0.16
N ALA A 545 -8.92 0.76 -0.72
CA ALA A 545 -9.09 0.63 -2.16
C ALA A 545 -9.46 1.97 -2.82
N HIS A 546 -10.34 2.77 -2.21
CA HIS A 546 -10.66 4.10 -2.71
C HIS A 546 -9.44 5.04 -2.68
N ALA A 547 -8.75 5.17 -1.54
CA ALA A 547 -7.59 6.02 -1.36
C ALA A 547 -6.43 5.68 -2.33
N LEU A 548 -6.33 4.43 -2.77
CA LEU A 548 -5.38 3.96 -3.79
C LEU A 548 -5.91 4.01 -5.23
N GLY A 549 -7.19 4.38 -5.46
CA GLY A 549 -7.80 4.41 -6.81
C GLY A 549 -8.14 3.02 -7.36
N LEU A 550 -8.07 1.99 -6.53
CA LEU A 550 -8.26 0.57 -6.83
C LEU A 550 -9.68 0.07 -6.53
N GLN A 551 -10.62 0.96 -6.16
CA GLN A 551 -11.99 0.59 -5.79
C GLN A 551 -12.81 -0.10 -6.91
N ASP A 552 -12.40 0.03 -8.17
CA ASP A 552 -13.01 -0.68 -9.31
C ASP A 552 -12.53 -2.16 -9.40
N ARG A 553 -11.56 -2.58 -8.57
CA ARG A 553 -10.79 -3.84 -8.72
C ARG A 553 -10.80 -4.73 -7.50
N ILE A 554 -10.57 -4.15 -6.32
CA ILE A 554 -10.41 -4.84 -5.02
C ILE A 554 -11.24 -4.13 -3.93
N GLY A 555 -11.01 -4.49 -2.66
CA GLY A 555 -11.66 -3.88 -1.49
C GLY A 555 -13.08 -4.35 -1.19
N SER A 556 -13.72 -5.10 -2.09
CA SER A 556 -15.03 -5.74 -1.88
C SER A 556 -15.16 -7.04 -2.68
N ILE A 557 -15.96 -7.97 -2.17
CA ILE A 557 -16.30 -9.24 -2.83
C ILE A 557 -17.50 -9.00 -3.74
N GLU A 558 -17.23 -8.68 -5.01
CA GLU A 558 -18.24 -8.40 -6.04
C GLU A 558 -17.87 -9.10 -7.37
N GLU A 559 -18.88 -9.46 -8.16
CA GLU A 559 -18.67 -10.15 -9.44
C GLU A 559 -17.87 -9.27 -10.42
N GLY A 560 -16.81 -9.83 -11.02
CA GLY A 560 -15.87 -9.14 -11.90
C GLY A 560 -14.63 -8.55 -11.20
N LYS A 561 -14.64 -8.40 -9.87
CA LYS A 561 -13.47 -7.98 -9.09
C LYS A 561 -12.41 -9.08 -9.00
N GLN A 562 -11.18 -8.69 -8.64
CA GLN A 562 -10.10 -9.63 -8.35
C GLN A 562 -10.46 -10.45 -7.10
N ALA A 563 -10.08 -11.73 -7.10
CA ALA A 563 -10.31 -12.65 -5.99
C ALA A 563 -9.24 -12.49 -4.88
N ASP A 564 -9.14 -11.27 -4.37
CA ASP A 564 -8.35 -10.90 -3.19
C ASP A 564 -9.22 -11.09 -1.95
N LEU A 565 -8.92 -12.10 -1.12
CA LEU A 565 -9.77 -12.54 0.00
C LEU A 565 -8.93 -12.89 1.24
N VAL A 566 -9.49 -12.63 2.41
CA VAL A 566 -9.02 -13.19 3.68
C VAL A 566 -10.13 -14.00 4.33
N VAL A 567 -9.77 -15.13 4.95
CA VAL A 567 -10.64 -15.92 5.82
C VAL A 567 -10.15 -15.83 7.26
N ILE A 568 -11.01 -15.32 8.13
CA ILE A 568 -10.80 -15.25 9.58
C ILE A 568 -11.76 -16.21 10.29
N PRO A 569 -11.40 -16.75 11.47
CA PRO A 569 -12.32 -17.56 12.27
C PRO A 569 -13.54 -16.75 12.72
N GLN A 570 -14.60 -17.46 13.10
CA GLN A 570 -15.78 -16.87 13.72
C GLN A 570 -15.70 -17.05 15.25
N PHE A 571 -15.52 -15.96 15.98
CA PHE A 571 -15.54 -15.87 17.44
C PHE A 571 -16.91 -15.42 17.98
N SER A 572 -17.65 -14.60 17.22
CA SER A 572 -18.94 -14.02 17.58
C SER A 572 -19.95 -14.06 16.41
N GLU A 573 -21.04 -13.28 16.50
CA GLU A 573 -21.96 -13.06 15.37
C GLU A 573 -21.62 -11.79 14.55
N ASP A 574 -20.68 -10.96 15.03
CA ASP A 574 -20.26 -9.71 14.38
C ASP A 574 -18.90 -9.89 13.66
N PRO A 575 -18.89 -10.08 12.32
CA PRO A 575 -17.64 -10.25 11.57
C PRO A 575 -16.69 -9.05 11.67
N TYR A 576 -17.22 -7.86 11.93
CA TYR A 576 -16.42 -6.65 12.00
C TYR A 576 -15.67 -6.56 13.33
N ALA A 577 -16.30 -6.99 14.42
CA ALA A 577 -15.64 -7.14 15.72
C ALA A 577 -14.59 -8.26 15.66
N ASP A 578 -14.95 -9.40 15.07
CA ASP A 578 -14.04 -10.55 14.96
C ASP A 578 -12.78 -10.23 14.13
N LEU A 579 -12.86 -9.36 13.11
CA LEU A 579 -11.69 -8.87 12.39
C LEU A 579 -10.71 -8.11 13.31
N LEU A 580 -11.23 -7.33 14.27
CA LEU A 580 -10.40 -6.60 15.24
C LEU A 580 -9.78 -7.55 16.26
N ASP A 581 -10.50 -8.59 16.71
CA ASP A 581 -9.97 -9.56 17.67
C ASP A 581 -9.04 -10.64 17.05
N THR A 582 -8.97 -10.71 15.71
CA THR A 582 -8.12 -11.62 14.93
C THR A 582 -6.64 -11.22 14.98
N GLU A 583 -5.76 -12.19 15.23
CA GLU A 583 -4.30 -12.06 15.10
C GLU A 583 -3.80 -12.79 13.83
N ALA A 584 -2.60 -12.48 13.34
CA ALA A 584 -2.04 -13.13 12.13
C ALA A 584 -1.96 -14.67 12.23
N LYS A 585 -1.79 -15.22 13.44
CA LYS A 585 -1.80 -16.66 13.71
C LYS A 585 -3.20 -17.30 13.55
N ASP A 586 -4.26 -16.51 13.63
CA ASP A 586 -5.66 -16.97 13.59
C ASP A 586 -6.18 -17.02 12.14
N VAL A 587 -5.63 -16.19 11.24
CA VAL A 587 -5.97 -16.14 9.80
C VAL A 587 -5.92 -17.54 9.19
N THR A 588 -7.04 -17.98 8.62
CA THR A 588 -7.25 -19.35 8.16
C THR A 588 -6.86 -19.54 6.70
N LEU A 589 -7.03 -18.51 5.87
CA LEU A 589 -6.65 -18.49 4.46
C LEU A 589 -6.46 -17.05 3.98
N THR A 590 -5.39 -16.79 3.21
CA THR A 590 -5.21 -15.56 2.43
C THR A 590 -5.12 -15.94 0.95
N VAL A 591 -5.94 -15.31 0.12
CA VAL A 591 -6.02 -15.53 -1.33
C VAL A 591 -5.65 -14.23 -2.02
N VAL A 592 -4.65 -14.27 -2.89
CA VAL A 592 -4.18 -13.11 -3.68
C VAL A 592 -4.42 -13.45 -5.15
N ASN A 593 -5.12 -12.57 -5.87
CA ASN A 593 -5.52 -12.80 -7.27
C ASN A 593 -6.15 -14.19 -7.49
N GLY A 594 -6.97 -14.70 -6.56
CA GLY A 594 -7.60 -16.02 -6.70
C GLY A 594 -6.68 -17.23 -6.48
N ARG A 595 -5.38 -17.07 -6.24
CA ARG A 595 -4.50 -18.13 -5.75
C ARG A 595 -4.48 -18.13 -4.20
N PRO A 596 -4.78 -19.25 -3.52
CA PRO A 596 -4.52 -19.37 -2.09
C PRO A 596 -3.00 -19.33 -1.85
N MET A 597 -2.53 -18.33 -1.10
CA MET A 597 -1.10 -18.05 -0.91
C MET A 597 -0.62 -18.37 0.52
N TYR A 598 -1.50 -18.30 1.51
CA TYR A 598 -1.20 -18.64 2.91
C TYR A 598 -2.44 -19.26 3.57
N GLY A 599 -2.25 -20.15 4.55
CA GLY A 599 -3.35 -20.63 5.39
C GLY A 599 -3.02 -21.80 6.29
N ASN A 600 -4.07 -22.39 6.86
CA ASN A 600 -3.99 -23.58 7.69
C ASN A 600 -3.51 -24.80 6.85
N PRO A 601 -2.55 -25.62 7.32
CA PRO A 601 -1.89 -26.63 6.49
C PRO A 601 -2.83 -27.63 5.81
N THR A 602 -3.85 -28.13 6.51
CA THR A 602 -4.83 -29.08 5.96
C THR A 602 -5.68 -28.48 4.84
N LEU A 603 -6.04 -27.19 4.95
CA LEU A 603 -6.80 -26.50 3.92
C LEU A 603 -5.92 -26.23 2.70
N MET A 604 -4.68 -25.76 2.90
CA MET A 604 -3.72 -25.53 1.81
C MET A 604 -3.41 -26.82 1.04
N GLN A 605 -3.21 -27.95 1.73
CA GLN A 605 -3.02 -29.27 1.12
C GLN A 605 -4.24 -29.80 0.36
N SER A 606 -5.44 -29.24 0.57
CA SER A 606 -6.65 -29.70 -0.12
C SER A 606 -6.80 -29.15 -1.54
N PHE A 607 -6.08 -28.08 -1.90
CA PHE A 607 -6.12 -27.50 -3.24
C PHE A 607 -5.20 -28.28 -4.20
N PRO A 608 -5.74 -29.04 -5.18
CA PRO A 608 -4.94 -29.96 -6.01
C PRO A 608 -4.07 -29.25 -7.07
N PHE A 609 -4.22 -27.93 -7.20
CA PHE A 609 -3.47 -27.07 -8.12
C PHE A 609 -2.38 -26.24 -7.42
N LEU A 610 -2.19 -26.41 -6.11
CA LEU A 610 -1.03 -25.85 -5.41
C LEU A 610 0.13 -26.84 -5.43
N SER A 611 1.29 -26.34 -5.84
CA SER A 611 2.59 -26.99 -5.74
C SER A 611 3.53 -26.14 -4.87
N ASP A 612 4.69 -26.70 -4.53
CA ASP A 612 5.85 -25.95 -3.99
C ASP A 612 5.56 -25.15 -2.72
N MET A 613 4.83 -25.76 -1.78
CA MET A 613 4.44 -25.13 -0.52
C MET A 613 5.48 -25.30 0.59
N GLU A 614 5.75 -24.25 1.36
CA GLU A 614 6.61 -24.25 2.55
C GLU A 614 5.77 -24.23 3.84
N SER A 615 6.30 -24.83 4.91
CA SER A 615 5.72 -24.76 6.26
C SER A 615 6.38 -23.65 7.06
N VAL A 616 5.58 -22.75 7.64
CA VAL A 616 6.04 -21.65 8.50
C VAL A 616 5.32 -21.70 9.86
N SER A 617 5.82 -20.97 10.85
CA SER A 617 5.23 -20.88 12.19
C SER A 617 4.92 -19.43 12.52
N ILE A 618 3.64 -19.08 12.70
CA ILE A 618 3.23 -17.73 13.10
C ILE A 618 2.77 -17.82 14.56
N CYS A 619 3.46 -17.15 15.49
CA CYS A 619 3.18 -17.22 16.93
C CYS A 619 3.15 -18.66 17.50
N GLY A 620 4.01 -19.55 16.98
CA GLY A 620 4.02 -20.98 17.31
C GLY A 620 2.90 -21.81 16.69
N VAL A 621 2.01 -21.21 15.89
CA VAL A 621 0.94 -21.91 15.15
C VAL A 621 1.49 -22.35 13.78
N PRO A 622 1.45 -23.66 13.44
CA PRO A 622 1.87 -24.14 12.13
C PRO A 622 0.96 -23.63 11.00
N LYS A 623 1.58 -23.11 9.94
CA LYS A 623 0.93 -22.54 8.75
C LYS A 623 1.64 -23.02 7.49
N THR A 624 1.01 -22.82 6.35
CA THR A 624 1.56 -23.17 5.04
C THR A 624 1.49 -21.98 4.10
N MET A 625 2.58 -21.71 3.38
CA MET A 625 2.66 -20.71 2.31
C MET A 625 2.84 -21.41 0.96
N ALA A 626 2.10 -20.96 -0.05
CA ALA A 626 2.15 -21.48 -1.43
C ALA A 626 2.88 -20.51 -2.39
N TRP A 627 4.00 -19.98 -1.89
CA TRP A 627 4.96 -19.16 -2.63
C TRP A 627 5.53 -19.98 -3.79
N VAL A 628 5.82 -19.36 -4.93
CA VAL A 628 6.51 -20.05 -6.03
C VAL A 628 8.00 -20.15 -5.70
N VAL A 629 8.38 -21.19 -4.96
CA VAL A 629 9.77 -21.43 -4.52
C VAL A 629 10.68 -21.84 -5.69
N TRP A 630 10.13 -22.41 -6.77
CA TRP A 630 10.89 -22.68 -8.00
C TRP A 630 10.01 -22.56 -9.25
N SER A 631 10.06 -21.40 -9.90
CA SER A 631 9.96 -21.34 -11.37
C SER A 631 11.26 -20.73 -11.88
N GLY A 632 11.85 -21.28 -12.95
CA GLY A 632 13.06 -20.73 -13.59
C GLY A 632 12.84 -19.41 -14.34
N PHE A 633 11.93 -18.58 -13.82
CA PHE A 633 11.31 -17.39 -14.41
C PHE A 633 10.98 -16.38 -13.31
N ALA A 634 10.60 -16.84 -12.11
CA ALA A 634 10.78 -16.05 -10.91
C ALA A 634 12.29 -15.80 -10.69
N LEU A 635 12.63 -14.61 -10.21
CA LEU A 635 14.00 -14.14 -10.06
C LEU A 635 14.87 -15.11 -9.24
N GLU A 636 16.16 -15.13 -9.54
CA GLU A 636 17.19 -15.74 -8.69
C GLU A 636 16.97 -15.27 -7.23
N GLY A 637 16.77 -16.23 -6.31
CA GLY A 637 16.32 -15.94 -4.95
C GLY A 637 14.84 -16.21 -4.66
N ALA A 638 14.22 -17.19 -5.31
CA ALA A 638 13.03 -17.88 -4.79
C ALA A 638 13.39 -18.79 -3.59
N ASP A 639 14.10 -18.20 -2.63
CA ASP A 639 14.62 -18.84 -1.46
C ASP A 639 13.47 -19.19 -0.49
N PRO A 640 13.48 -20.38 0.13
CA PRO A 640 12.60 -20.68 1.25
C PRO A 640 12.63 -19.56 2.30
N VAL A 641 11.51 -19.32 2.99
CA VAL A 641 11.37 -18.38 4.11
C VAL A 641 12.48 -18.59 5.14
N SER A 642 12.87 -19.85 5.36
CA SER A 642 14.00 -20.23 6.21
C SER A 642 15.38 -19.72 5.73
N LEU A 643 15.65 -19.66 4.43
CA LEU A 643 16.88 -19.08 3.86
C LEU A 643 16.84 -17.54 3.87
N ILE A 644 15.74 -16.93 3.44
CA ILE A 644 15.52 -15.46 3.48
C ILE A 644 15.79 -14.94 4.90
N LEU A 645 15.21 -15.62 5.90
CA LEU A 645 15.41 -15.32 7.30
C LEU A 645 16.87 -15.53 7.73
N ASN A 646 17.48 -16.66 7.38
CA ASN A 646 18.86 -16.97 7.77
C ASN A 646 19.83 -15.89 7.27
N ASP A 647 19.66 -15.43 6.04
CA ASP A 647 20.54 -14.45 5.42
C ASP A 647 20.38 -13.06 6.04
N LEU A 648 19.15 -12.63 6.29
CA LEU A 648 18.87 -11.37 6.98
C LEU A 648 19.31 -11.38 8.46
N VAL A 649 19.12 -12.50 9.16
CA VAL A 649 19.63 -12.67 10.54
C VAL A 649 21.16 -12.67 10.55
N THR A 650 21.80 -13.31 9.57
CA THR A 650 23.27 -13.32 9.45
C THR A 650 23.79 -11.90 9.17
N ALA A 651 23.16 -11.18 8.24
CA ALA A 651 23.46 -9.77 7.95
C ALA A 651 23.32 -8.91 9.22
N TYR A 652 22.15 -8.96 9.86
CA TYR A 652 21.89 -8.26 11.13
C TYR A 652 22.96 -8.59 12.17
N GLN A 653 23.34 -9.85 12.35
CA GLN A 653 24.34 -10.20 13.35
C GLN A 653 25.75 -9.67 13.04
N ALA A 654 26.09 -9.48 11.76
CA ALA A 654 27.34 -8.86 11.33
C ALA A 654 27.35 -7.32 11.46
N THR A 655 26.18 -6.68 11.54
CA THR A 655 26.09 -5.20 11.63
C THR A 655 26.58 -4.62 12.95
N THR A 656 27.01 -3.35 12.87
CA THR A 656 27.23 -2.48 14.02
C THR A 656 27.01 -1.02 13.57
N PRO A 657 26.30 -0.17 14.36
CA PRO A 657 25.67 -0.45 15.64
C PRO A 657 24.42 -1.34 15.53
N LYS A 658 23.90 -1.79 16.68
CA LYS A 658 22.59 -2.46 16.80
C LYS A 658 21.72 -1.64 17.74
N VAL A 659 21.01 -0.65 17.20
CA VAL A 659 20.09 0.25 17.93
C VAL A 659 18.64 -0.21 17.85
N ALA A 660 18.22 -0.83 16.75
CA ALA A 660 16.88 -1.41 16.59
C ALA A 660 16.97 -2.95 16.55
N PRO A 661 16.01 -3.68 17.16
CA PRO A 661 15.97 -5.14 17.10
C PRO A 661 15.62 -5.64 15.70
N PHE A 662 15.98 -6.87 15.37
CA PHE A 662 15.53 -7.53 14.14
C PHE A 662 14.03 -7.87 14.21
N ALA A 663 13.26 -7.49 13.18
CA ALA A 663 11.83 -7.80 13.08
C ALA A 663 11.61 -9.13 12.36
N HIS A 664 11.44 -10.20 13.13
CA HIS A 664 11.13 -11.53 12.56
C HIS A 664 9.73 -11.56 11.89
N TYR A 665 9.43 -12.58 11.09
CA TYR A 665 8.11 -12.67 10.43
C TYR A 665 6.96 -13.10 11.37
N ASP A 666 7.28 -13.64 12.54
CA ASP A 666 6.34 -14.18 13.52
C ASP A 666 6.18 -13.28 14.75
N GLN A 667 6.49 -11.99 14.63
CA GLN A 667 6.30 -11.01 15.71
C GLN A 667 4.81 -10.95 16.10
N CYS A 668 4.52 -11.31 17.35
CA CYS A 668 3.18 -11.26 17.92
C CYS A 668 3.14 -10.09 18.91
N THR A 669 2.70 -8.90 18.49
CA THR A 669 2.54 -7.80 19.45
C THR A 669 1.43 -8.17 20.44
N VAL A 670 1.78 -8.24 21.73
CA VAL A 670 0.81 -8.44 22.82
C VAL A 670 0.02 -7.15 23.03
N ILE A 671 -0.90 -6.86 22.12
CA ILE A 671 -1.90 -5.80 22.27
C ILE A 671 -3.05 -6.37 23.10
N PRO A 672 -3.44 -5.77 24.24
CA PRO A 672 -4.54 -6.27 25.06
C PRO A 672 -5.83 -6.41 24.27
N LYS A 673 -6.45 -7.59 24.30
CA LYS A 673 -7.76 -7.81 23.67
C LYS A 673 -8.86 -7.01 24.36
N ARG A 674 -9.95 -6.79 23.63
CA ARG A 674 -11.12 -6.00 24.03
C ARG A 674 -11.62 -6.40 25.43
N GLY A 675 -11.60 -5.46 26.37
CA GLY A 675 -12.11 -5.67 27.74
C GLY A 675 -11.06 -5.73 28.86
N ASN A 676 -9.75 -5.70 28.56
CA ASN A 676 -8.72 -5.44 29.56
C ASN A 676 -8.44 -3.92 29.68
N ASP A 677 -8.36 -3.41 30.90
CA ASP A 677 -8.03 -2.00 31.19
C ASP A 677 -6.65 -1.64 30.60
N LEU A 678 -6.59 -0.56 29.81
CA LEU A 678 -5.40 -0.04 29.12
C LEU A 678 -4.37 0.63 30.06
N LYS A 679 -4.13 0.07 31.25
CA LYS A 679 -3.14 0.56 32.22
C LYS A 679 -1.70 0.20 31.88
N GLU A 680 -1.49 -0.78 31.00
CA GLU A 680 -0.17 -1.24 30.59
C GLU A 680 0.06 -0.99 29.09
N ILE A 681 0.21 0.30 28.75
CA ILE A 681 1.16 0.64 27.68
C ILE A 681 2.52 0.24 28.22
N VAL A 682 3.08 -0.87 27.73
CA VAL A 682 4.43 -1.31 28.08
C VAL A 682 5.41 -0.19 27.70
N PRO A 683 6.15 0.41 28.66
CA PRO A 683 7.05 1.50 28.36
C PRO A 683 8.17 1.07 27.41
N ALA A 684 8.50 1.88 26.40
CA ALA A 684 9.53 1.51 25.42
C ALA A 684 10.98 1.52 25.95
N ALA A 685 11.22 1.92 27.20
CA ALA A 685 12.54 2.03 27.79
C ALA A 685 12.54 1.90 29.32
N PHE A 686 13.69 1.54 29.88
CA PHE A 686 13.97 1.69 31.31
C PHE A 686 14.02 3.17 31.68
N ILE A 687 13.15 3.62 32.59
CA ILE A 687 13.11 5.01 33.07
C ILE A 687 13.06 5.01 34.59
N LEU A 688 13.90 5.84 35.23
CA LEU A 688 13.72 6.24 36.62
C LEU A 688 13.24 7.69 36.64
N GLU A 689 12.03 7.92 37.14
CA GLU A 689 11.41 9.24 37.16
C GLU A 689 11.97 10.10 38.29
N GLN A 690 11.77 11.42 38.19
CA GLN A 690 12.04 12.30 39.31
C GLN A 690 10.99 12.03 40.40
N ASN A 691 11.44 11.78 41.64
CA ASN A 691 10.54 11.57 42.76
C ASN A 691 9.59 12.77 42.94
N HIS A 692 8.33 12.52 43.32
CA HIS A 692 7.34 13.57 43.55
C HIS A 692 6.62 13.39 44.90
N PRO A 693 6.53 14.45 45.73
CA PRO A 693 7.14 15.77 45.57
C PRO A 693 8.69 15.73 45.67
N ASN A 694 9.38 16.74 45.14
CA ASN A 694 10.81 16.97 45.39
C ASN A 694 11.09 18.50 45.45
N PRO A 695 11.52 19.09 46.57
CA PRO A 695 11.80 18.45 47.87
C PRO A 695 10.59 17.74 48.49
N PHE A 696 10.84 16.74 49.34
CA PHE A 696 9.82 15.94 50.01
C PHE A 696 9.87 16.07 51.54
N ASN A 697 8.74 15.82 52.21
CA ASN A 697 8.60 15.89 53.66
C ASN A 697 7.42 15.04 54.19
N PRO A 698 7.66 13.99 54.98
CA PRO A 698 8.85 13.13 54.96
C PRO A 698 8.77 12.06 53.85
N THR A 699 7.63 11.94 53.16
CA THR A 699 7.35 10.88 52.16
C THR A 699 7.40 11.39 50.71
N THR A 700 7.84 10.54 49.78
CA THR A 700 7.78 10.79 48.32
C THR A 700 7.41 9.53 47.55
N ALA A 701 6.80 9.68 46.37
CA ALA A 701 6.65 8.60 45.40
C ALA A 701 7.83 8.61 44.41
N ILE A 702 8.34 7.44 44.06
CA ILE A 702 9.42 7.21 43.08
C ILE A 702 8.83 6.32 41.97
N GLY A 703 8.58 6.91 40.81
CA GLY A 703 8.12 6.19 39.62
C GLY A 703 9.28 5.60 38.83
N PHE A 704 9.08 4.42 38.25
CA PHE A 704 10.00 3.87 37.26
C PHE A 704 9.25 2.99 36.24
N SER A 705 9.87 2.77 35.09
CA SER A 705 9.29 2.05 33.95
C SER A 705 10.23 0.93 33.50
N LEU A 706 9.66 -0.22 33.14
CA LEU A 706 10.37 -1.40 32.63
C LEU A 706 9.79 -1.80 31.27
N PRO A 707 10.62 -1.98 30.21
CA PRO A 707 10.17 -2.44 28.90
C PRO A 707 9.99 -3.96 28.82
N VAL A 708 10.62 -4.70 29.73
CA VAL A 708 10.62 -6.17 29.80
C VAL A 708 10.63 -6.62 31.26
N ASP A 709 10.16 -7.84 31.50
CA ASP A 709 10.26 -8.53 32.78
C ASP A 709 11.74 -8.69 33.18
N CYS A 710 12.12 -8.23 34.37
CA CYS A 710 13.50 -8.27 34.84
C CYS A 710 13.62 -8.20 36.37
N GLU A 711 14.79 -8.57 36.90
CA GLU A 711 15.16 -8.28 38.28
C GLU A 711 15.39 -6.78 38.46
N VAL A 712 14.78 -6.21 39.50
CA VAL A 712 14.87 -4.79 39.84
C VAL A 712 15.45 -4.62 41.23
N HIS A 713 16.47 -3.77 41.35
CA HIS A 713 17.03 -3.33 42.63
C HIS A 713 16.92 -1.79 42.71
N LEU A 714 16.01 -1.29 43.55
CA LEU A 714 15.82 0.13 43.80
C LEU A 714 16.38 0.50 45.18
N THR A 715 17.42 1.34 45.21
CA THR A 715 18.17 1.68 46.43
C THR A 715 18.23 3.19 46.66
N VAL A 716 18.30 3.60 47.91
CA VAL A 716 18.59 4.98 48.32
C VAL A 716 19.95 5.02 49.01
N ILE A 717 20.78 5.97 48.61
CA ILE A 717 22.09 6.26 49.21
C ILE A 717 22.17 7.74 49.59
N ASP A 718 23.03 8.08 50.55
CA ASP A 718 23.26 9.47 50.96
C ASP A 718 24.26 10.19 50.03
N ALA A 719 24.46 11.50 50.25
CA ALA A 719 25.41 12.32 49.50
C ALA A 719 26.88 11.90 49.62
N LEU A 720 27.23 10.96 50.51
CA LEU A 720 28.57 10.35 50.63
C LEU A 720 28.63 8.96 49.98
N GLY A 721 27.57 8.52 49.31
CA GLY A 721 27.46 7.22 48.67
C GLY A 721 27.22 6.06 49.64
N ARG A 722 26.88 6.33 50.90
CA ARG A 722 26.57 5.29 51.89
C ARG A 722 25.15 4.79 51.66
N HIS A 723 24.96 3.47 51.67
CA HIS A 723 23.64 2.86 51.61
C HIS A 723 22.76 3.34 52.77
N VAL A 724 21.52 3.68 52.46
CA VAL A 724 20.50 4.12 53.42
C VAL A 724 19.40 3.07 53.52
N GLU A 725 18.81 2.69 52.37
CA GLU A 725 17.69 1.75 52.33
C GLU A 725 17.60 1.07 50.95
N THR A 726 17.09 -0.17 50.91
CA THR A 726 16.67 -0.83 49.67
C THR A 726 15.15 -0.84 49.64
N LEU A 727 14.56 -0.17 48.65
CA LEU A 727 13.12 0.04 48.54
C LEU A 727 12.42 -1.08 47.74
N LEU A 728 13.17 -1.76 46.88
CA LEU A 728 12.70 -2.86 46.05
C LEU A 728 13.87 -3.77 45.67
N ASP A 729 13.69 -5.08 45.77
CA ASP A 729 14.67 -6.10 45.42
C ASP A 729 13.93 -7.40 45.04
N GLU A 730 13.39 -7.43 43.81
CA GLU A 730 12.60 -8.55 43.28
C GLU A 730 12.43 -8.46 41.76
N THR A 731 11.96 -9.55 41.13
CA THR A 731 11.53 -9.54 39.73
C THR A 731 10.23 -8.74 39.56
N ARG A 732 10.20 -7.84 38.59
CA ARG A 732 9.00 -7.09 38.20
C ARG A 732 8.71 -7.24 36.71
N GLY A 733 7.42 -7.36 36.38
CA GLY A 733 6.95 -7.43 35.00
C GLY A 733 7.09 -6.09 34.27
N ALA A 734 7.12 -6.15 32.94
CA ALA A 734 7.09 -4.97 32.08
C ALA A 734 5.89 -4.06 32.43
N GLY A 735 6.10 -2.74 32.43
CA GLY A 735 5.08 -1.78 32.88
C GLY A 735 5.65 -0.60 33.67
N ARG A 736 4.75 0.23 34.19
CA ARG A 736 5.09 1.40 35.04
C ARG A 736 4.79 1.11 36.50
N HIS A 737 5.81 1.26 37.33
CA HIS A 737 5.81 0.94 38.76
C HIS A 737 5.98 2.22 39.58
N THR A 738 5.50 2.22 40.83
CA THR A 738 5.72 3.32 41.77
C THR A 738 5.98 2.75 43.16
N VAL A 739 7.06 3.19 43.80
CA VAL A 739 7.41 2.83 45.19
C VAL A 739 7.40 4.09 46.05
N THR A 740 6.88 3.98 47.28
CA THR A 740 6.87 5.10 48.24
C THR A 740 8.08 5.00 49.15
N PHE A 741 8.77 6.11 49.37
CA PHE A 741 9.89 6.23 50.30
C PHE A 741 9.52 7.16 51.46
N ASP A 742 9.78 6.74 52.70
CA ASP A 742 9.58 7.56 53.92
C ASP A 742 10.92 7.91 54.59
N GLY A 743 11.35 9.15 54.40
CA GLY A 743 12.52 9.72 55.05
C GLY A 743 12.30 10.17 56.50
N SER A 744 11.20 9.81 57.17
CA SER A 744 10.84 10.27 58.53
C SER A 744 11.96 10.06 59.57
N HIS A 745 12.81 9.06 59.39
CA HIS A 745 13.95 8.72 60.25
C HIS A 745 15.29 9.39 59.86
N LEU A 746 15.35 10.10 58.73
CA LEU A 746 16.58 10.67 58.15
C LEU A 746 16.72 12.20 58.39
N PRO A 747 17.95 12.77 58.41
CA PRO A 747 18.13 14.23 58.46
C PRO A 747 17.70 14.91 57.13
N SER A 748 17.32 16.19 57.18
CA SER A 748 17.14 16.99 55.96
C SER A 748 18.45 17.07 55.17
N GLY A 749 18.39 16.86 53.85
CA GLY A 749 19.59 16.74 53.02
C GLY A 749 19.33 16.15 51.63
N MET A 750 20.42 15.92 50.89
CA MET A 750 20.40 15.32 49.55
C MET A 750 20.65 13.81 49.62
N TYR A 751 19.85 13.09 48.85
CA TYR A 751 19.88 11.65 48.68
C TYR A 751 19.90 11.29 47.19
N LEU A 752 20.32 10.08 46.87
CA LEU A 752 20.36 9.53 45.52
C LEU A 752 19.52 8.25 45.49
N CYS A 753 18.50 8.21 44.64
CA CYS A 753 17.80 6.97 44.32
C CYS A 753 18.45 6.33 43.09
N THR A 754 18.79 5.05 43.16
CA THR A 754 19.38 4.27 42.07
C THR A 754 18.53 3.05 41.75
N LEU A 755 18.12 2.93 40.50
CA LEU A 755 17.49 1.78 39.89
C LEU A 755 18.56 0.97 39.15
N ALA A 756 18.72 -0.30 39.46
CA ALA A 756 19.35 -1.29 38.58
C ALA A 756 18.26 -2.24 38.07
N ALA A 757 18.19 -2.45 36.76
CA ALA A 757 17.18 -3.29 36.11
C ALA A 757 17.81 -3.96 34.87
N GLY A 758 18.00 -5.28 34.93
CA GLY A 758 18.90 -5.98 33.99
C GLY A 758 20.30 -5.34 33.97
N ASP A 759 20.84 -5.12 32.77
CA ASP A 759 22.12 -4.42 32.58
C ASP A 759 22.04 -2.88 32.74
N THR A 760 20.84 -2.32 32.92
CA THR A 760 20.64 -0.86 32.98
C THR A 760 20.74 -0.34 34.40
N ARG A 761 21.45 0.78 34.59
CA ARG A 761 21.54 1.48 35.89
C ARG A 761 21.26 2.98 35.74
N LEU A 762 20.23 3.47 36.44
CA LEU A 762 19.77 4.85 36.41
C LEU A 762 19.76 5.45 37.81
N THR A 763 20.04 6.75 37.94
CA THR A 763 20.11 7.43 39.24
C THR A 763 19.48 8.83 39.19
N LYS A 764 18.75 9.22 40.25
CA LYS A 764 18.13 10.53 40.43
C LYS A 764 18.42 11.12 41.81
N TRP A 765 18.60 12.43 41.88
CA TRP A 765 18.75 13.18 43.13
C TRP A 765 17.39 13.41 43.78
N MET A 766 17.31 13.29 45.10
CA MET A 766 16.14 13.59 45.93
C MET A 766 16.54 14.52 47.07
N THR A 767 15.68 15.47 47.44
CA THR A 767 15.94 16.43 48.52
C THR A 767 14.90 16.28 49.63
N LEU A 768 15.33 15.86 50.82
CA LEU A 768 14.49 15.80 52.01
C LEU A 768 14.55 17.16 52.74
N ALA A 769 13.41 17.81 52.92
CA ALA A 769 13.30 19.13 53.55
C ALA A 769 12.21 19.12 54.64
N LYS A 770 12.60 18.71 55.86
CA LYS A 770 11.74 18.68 57.05
C LYS A 770 11.46 20.06 57.64
#